data_AF-A0A4Q1CW59-F1
#
_entry.id   AF-A0A4Q1CW59-F1
#
_cell.length_a   1.000
_cell.length_b   1.000
_cell.length_c   1.000
_cell.angle_alpha   90.00
_cell.angle_beta   90.00
_cell.angle_gamma   90.00
#
_symmetry.space_group_name_H-M   'P 1'
#
loop_
_entity.id
_entity.type
_entity.pdbx_description
1 polymer ?
#
loop_
_entity_poly.entity_id
_entity_poly.type
_entity_poly.pdbx_seq_one_letter_code
_entity_poly.pdbx_strand_id
1 'polypeptide(L)'
;MLDGWIGTEAGELSDESAVEIIKNWMSLSLQRSEGISDIHAKTGIQRKRLVKLFSLHCQDTPLPEEIKKISAATGYPAHDLVVQAADYLCPTVLDLTPSEKTVVLPRASRNALKLWLRSARRDNPRGRLTQMELADRIGRSHMSVAAWENPGISRIPKYKDICAIAEACCVEPPGPDFDVRQGRAIQAEVIASMASPTDLYEEILFNGCLLSRRAHAPSHAERNAQVFRARYGGQGDSESTLSAIGEIHGITRERIRQIVDKQLSFLPTTTVLTAQFDALAEACQELGAVAVPEAEERLRSLLGGTLSLQGAIDYGREVLGRSLPVQIIQIKKGDPVVLPGQLPTWFVAGISQSKAAIRHCGAAQINLVWALTMRQHGDWIAPDEFRSIIAHAPGFEWVDDDQAWYWFGVDGSANRVVNRAIDILSNAKGALDIEVIYSGVTRYSRGASSDVAEDAGIWPPMEVVQRVLAKTPVLVCQQGDDFRLANPGAPREGKKGVAQSIVEELKLRGGLASRSELHQSLVVNLGLNAISFSVALACSPLLRQVDRGIFAIRGWPINAARLTEAQGRVGTSSGPLVNHREVSVSSSGDVSWVNTVSKSSLSNLYAGVPAKAFLHLGEGDYDAGGIMLTLTETRMVGLIKYVVSLGGTAGTAYKVTANGRTRRALVEVMGATEDEFEEGN
;
A
#
# COMPACT_ATOMS: atom_id res chain seq x y z
N MET A 1 -0.61 -15.26 -33.64
CA MET A 1 0.68 -15.54 -34.31
C MET A 1 1.85 -14.85 -33.61
N LEU A 2 1.74 -13.60 -33.15
CA LEU A 2 2.71 -13.02 -32.21
C LEU A 2 2.74 -13.78 -30.87
N ASP A 3 1.61 -14.34 -30.43
CA ASP A 3 1.54 -15.20 -29.23
C ASP A 3 2.38 -16.49 -29.32
N GLY A 4 2.74 -16.93 -30.53
CA GLY A 4 3.62 -18.10 -30.72
C GLY A 4 5.09 -17.82 -30.43
N TRP A 5 5.49 -16.54 -30.38
CA TRP A 5 6.86 -16.10 -30.13
C TRP A 5 7.07 -15.67 -28.67
N ILE A 6 6.01 -15.62 -27.86
CA ILE A 6 6.05 -15.19 -26.44
C ILE A 6 6.45 -16.37 -25.50
N GLY A 7 6.69 -17.57 -26.04
CA GLY A 7 6.93 -18.79 -25.25
C GLY A 7 8.22 -19.58 -25.56
N THR A 8 9.08 -19.10 -26.45
CA THR A 8 10.38 -19.73 -26.73
C THR A 8 11.48 -18.83 -26.21
N GLU A 9 12.38 -19.39 -25.39
CA GLU A 9 13.66 -18.75 -25.01
C GLU A 9 14.24 -18.04 -26.22
N ALA A 10 14.60 -16.76 -26.06
CA ALA A 10 15.09 -15.89 -27.11
C ALA A 10 16.39 -16.43 -27.73
N GLY A 11 16.25 -17.41 -28.63
CA GLY A 11 17.25 -17.77 -29.61
C GLY A 11 17.49 -16.54 -30.49
N GLU A 12 18.76 -16.24 -30.69
CA GLU A 12 19.31 -15.09 -31.43
C GLU A 12 18.37 -14.56 -32.54
N LEU A 13 17.98 -13.29 -32.44
CA LEU A 13 17.27 -12.58 -33.52
C LEU A 13 18.04 -12.76 -34.83
N SER A 14 17.39 -13.33 -35.84
CA SER A 14 17.89 -13.43 -37.22
C SER A 14 17.24 -12.35 -38.09
N ASP A 15 17.89 -11.95 -39.20
CA ASP A 15 17.35 -10.99 -40.17
C ASP A 15 15.93 -11.35 -40.61
N GLU A 16 15.67 -12.64 -40.89
CA GLU A 16 14.36 -13.12 -41.32
C GLU A 16 13.30 -12.96 -40.20
N SER A 17 13.63 -13.36 -38.97
CA SER A 17 12.73 -13.23 -37.83
C SER A 17 12.44 -11.76 -37.45
N ALA A 18 13.45 -10.89 -37.52
CA ALA A 18 13.30 -9.47 -37.22
C ALA A 18 12.39 -8.77 -38.25
N VAL A 19 12.57 -9.10 -39.55
CA VAL A 19 11.72 -8.56 -40.63
C VAL A 19 10.28 -9.05 -40.46
N GLU A 20 10.08 -10.31 -40.08
CA GLU A 20 8.75 -10.89 -39.87
C GLU A 20 8.02 -10.26 -38.67
N ILE A 21 8.72 -10.04 -37.56
CA ILE A 21 8.20 -9.35 -36.36
C ILE A 21 7.70 -7.94 -36.73
N ILE A 22 8.52 -7.16 -37.44
CA ILE A 22 8.15 -5.80 -37.86
C ILE A 22 6.98 -5.83 -38.85
N LYS A 23 7.00 -6.72 -39.84
CA LYS A 23 5.90 -6.85 -40.82
C LYS A 23 4.57 -7.17 -40.15
N ASN A 24 4.57 -8.13 -39.22
CA ASN A 24 3.36 -8.53 -38.50
C ASN A 24 2.82 -7.38 -37.64
N TRP A 25 3.70 -6.69 -36.90
CA TRP A 25 3.31 -5.54 -36.10
C TRP A 25 2.76 -4.40 -36.98
N MET A 26 3.41 -4.09 -38.10
CA MET A 26 2.95 -3.06 -39.05
C MET A 26 1.59 -3.42 -39.65
N SER A 27 1.38 -4.68 -40.06
CA SER A 27 0.07 -5.12 -40.60
C SER A 27 -1.05 -4.93 -39.57
N LEU A 28 -0.82 -5.30 -38.31
CA LEU A 28 -1.80 -5.16 -37.24
C LEU A 28 -2.07 -3.69 -36.88
N SER A 29 -1.03 -2.86 -36.91
CA SER A 29 -1.15 -1.42 -36.69
C SER A 29 -1.96 -0.75 -37.81
N LEU A 30 -1.77 -1.17 -39.07
CA LEU A 30 -2.54 -0.65 -40.20
C LEU A 30 -4.02 -1.02 -40.10
N GLN A 31 -4.35 -2.25 -39.68
CA GLN A 31 -5.73 -2.71 -39.48
C GLN A 31 -6.51 -1.90 -38.43
N ARG A 32 -5.79 -1.26 -37.49
CA ARG A 32 -6.37 -0.38 -36.46
C ARG A 32 -6.50 1.08 -36.90
N SER A 33 -6.06 1.41 -38.11
CA SER A 33 -6.15 2.75 -38.68
C SER A 33 -7.16 2.79 -39.83
N GLU A 34 -7.61 4.00 -40.21
CA GLU A 34 -8.41 4.21 -41.42
C GLU A 34 -7.56 4.19 -42.71
N GLY A 35 -6.27 3.82 -42.59
CA GLY A 35 -5.32 3.65 -43.68
C GLY A 35 -4.10 4.57 -43.57
N ILE A 36 -3.18 4.45 -44.54
CA ILE A 36 -1.88 5.16 -44.54
C ILE A 36 -2.04 6.69 -44.49
N SER A 37 -3.13 7.24 -45.06
CA SER A 37 -3.43 8.67 -45.02
C SER A 37 -3.74 9.18 -43.60
N ASP A 38 -4.41 8.36 -42.79
CA ASP A 38 -4.74 8.69 -41.39
C ASP A 38 -3.47 8.68 -40.53
N ILE A 39 -2.64 7.64 -40.69
CA ILE A 39 -1.34 7.55 -40.01
C ILE A 39 -0.43 8.73 -40.38
N HIS A 40 -0.39 9.13 -41.66
CA HIS A 40 0.35 10.31 -42.10
C HIS A 40 -0.09 11.59 -41.37
N ALA A 41 -1.41 11.83 -41.30
CA ALA A 41 -1.98 13.01 -40.65
C ALA A 41 -1.67 13.05 -39.14
N LYS A 42 -1.68 11.89 -38.47
CA LYS A 42 -1.46 11.78 -37.02
C LYS A 42 0.02 11.79 -36.61
N THR A 43 0.91 11.27 -37.44
CA THR A 43 2.34 11.09 -37.08
C THR A 43 3.28 12.14 -37.68
N GLY A 44 2.86 12.80 -38.76
CA GLY A 44 3.73 13.68 -39.56
C GLY A 44 4.80 12.96 -40.38
N ILE A 45 4.84 11.61 -40.37
CA ILE A 45 5.77 10.83 -41.19
C ILE A 45 5.34 10.96 -42.66
N GLN A 46 6.26 11.26 -43.57
CA GLN A 46 5.93 11.48 -44.98
C GLN A 46 5.15 10.29 -45.58
N ARG A 47 4.04 10.58 -46.27
CA ARG A 47 3.16 9.55 -46.88
C ARG A 47 3.93 8.56 -47.76
N LYS A 48 4.90 9.05 -48.56
CA LYS A 48 5.76 8.18 -49.40
C LYS A 48 6.58 7.19 -48.58
N ARG A 49 7.06 7.58 -47.39
CA ARG A 49 7.80 6.71 -46.49
C ARG A 49 6.88 5.68 -45.84
N LEU A 50 5.71 6.08 -45.37
CA LEU A 50 4.71 5.13 -44.85
C LEU A 50 4.30 4.09 -45.90
N VAL A 51 4.13 4.48 -47.16
CA VAL A 51 3.84 3.52 -48.25
C VAL A 51 4.95 2.47 -48.41
N LYS A 52 6.23 2.84 -48.23
CA LYS A 52 7.34 1.88 -48.26
C LYS A 52 7.34 0.97 -47.03
N LEU A 53 7.14 1.54 -45.85
CA LEU A 53 7.10 0.81 -44.57
C LEU A 53 5.96 -0.22 -44.51
N PHE A 54 4.76 0.14 -44.99
CA PHE A 54 3.57 -0.72 -45.03
C PHE A 54 3.46 -1.57 -46.30
N SER A 55 4.44 -1.55 -47.19
CA SER A 55 4.44 -2.42 -48.37
C SER A 55 4.59 -3.89 -47.97
N LEU A 56 3.97 -4.80 -48.72
CA LEU A 56 4.07 -6.27 -48.50
C LEU A 56 5.52 -6.78 -48.43
N HIS A 57 6.46 -6.05 -49.04
CA HIS A 57 7.87 -6.41 -49.08
C HIS A 57 8.69 -5.73 -47.97
N CYS A 58 8.13 -4.77 -47.22
CA CYS A 58 8.76 -3.94 -46.20
C CYS A 58 10.18 -3.53 -46.61
N GLN A 59 10.26 -2.65 -47.62
CA GLN A 59 11.54 -2.27 -48.24
C GLN A 59 12.43 -1.43 -47.33
N ASP A 60 11.84 -0.80 -46.30
CA ASP A 60 12.54 0.05 -45.34
C ASP A 60 12.19 -0.42 -43.92
N THR A 61 13.17 -0.39 -43.01
CA THR A 61 12.96 -0.61 -41.58
C THR A 61 12.48 0.69 -40.92
N PRO A 62 11.40 0.67 -40.10
CA PRO A 62 10.97 1.84 -39.34
C PRO A 62 11.98 2.15 -38.24
N LEU A 63 12.31 3.43 -38.06
CA LEU A 63 13.16 3.86 -36.95
C LEU A 63 12.40 3.71 -35.61
N PRO A 64 13.09 3.55 -34.46
CA PRO A 64 12.44 3.46 -33.15
C PRO A 64 11.46 4.61 -32.84
N GLU A 65 11.81 5.83 -33.27
CA GLU A 65 10.94 7.01 -33.13
C GLU A 65 9.72 6.98 -34.07
N GLU A 66 9.83 6.33 -35.24
CA GLU A 66 8.70 6.10 -36.13
C GLU A 66 7.75 5.04 -35.53
N ILE A 67 8.29 3.99 -34.89
CA ILE A 67 7.53 2.94 -34.20
C ILE A 67 6.67 3.54 -33.08
N LYS A 68 7.26 4.37 -32.21
CA LYS A 68 6.53 5.05 -31.13
C LYS A 68 5.38 5.91 -31.67
N LYS A 69 5.63 6.67 -32.73
CA LYS A 69 4.61 7.54 -33.35
C LYS A 69 3.49 6.73 -33.98
N ILE A 70 3.81 5.66 -34.70
CA ILE A 70 2.82 4.79 -35.33
C ILE A 70 2.00 4.04 -34.27
N SER A 71 2.63 3.55 -33.20
CA SER A 71 1.94 2.92 -32.07
C SER A 71 0.94 3.88 -31.42
N ALA A 72 1.37 5.11 -31.12
CA ALA A 72 0.50 6.14 -30.54
C ALA A 72 -0.65 6.54 -31.48
N ALA A 73 -0.40 6.62 -32.80
CA ALA A 73 -1.41 7.01 -33.78
C ALA A 73 -2.44 5.91 -34.08
N THR A 74 -2.06 4.65 -33.98
CA THR A 74 -2.92 3.49 -34.28
C THR A 74 -3.55 2.86 -33.04
N GLY A 75 -3.06 3.20 -31.84
CA GLY A 75 -3.50 2.59 -30.58
C GLY A 75 -3.06 1.14 -30.43
N TYR A 76 -2.18 0.63 -31.31
CA TYR A 76 -1.62 -0.71 -31.22
C TYR A 76 -0.23 -0.65 -30.55
N PRO A 77 -0.05 -1.24 -29.36
CA PRO A 77 1.20 -1.12 -28.61
C PRO A 77 2.37 -1.75 -29.36
N ALA A 78 3.51 -1.05 -29.41
CA ALA A 78 4.77 -1.63 -29.85
C ALA A 78 5.42 -2.40 -28.70
N HIS A 79 5.52 -3.72 -28.84
CA HIS A 79 6.22 -4.57 -27.86
C HIS A 79 7.74 -4.37 -27.97
N ASP A 80 8.48 -4.60 -26.88
CA ASP A 80 9.94 -4.49 -26.85
C ASP A 80 10.64 -5.29 -27.95
N LEU A 81 10.10 -6.45 -28.34
CA LEU A 81 10.60 -7.26 -29.45
C LEU A 81 10.55 -6.54 -30.81
N VAL A 82 9.57 -5.66 -31.03
CA VAL A 82 9.46 -4.86 -32.26
C VAL A 82 10.55 -3.78 -32.30
N VAL A 83 10.85 -3.18 -31.15
CA VAL A 83 11.92 -2.18 -31.02
C VAL A 83 13.28 -2.86 -31.18
N GLN A 84 13.51 -3.99 -30.52
CA GLN A 84 14.73 -4.78 -30.65
C GLN A 84 14.94 -5.29 -32.08
N ALA A 85 13.91 -5.76 -32.77
CA ALA A 85 13.98 -6.16 -34.17
C ALA A 85 14.33 -4.99 -35.10
N ALA A 86 13.80 -3.80 -34.83
CA ALA A 86 14.10 -2.60 -35.61
C ALA A 86 15.54 -2.12 -35.38
N ASP A 87 16.02 -2.14 -34.13
CA ASP A 87 17.40 -1.81 -33.79
C ASP A 87 18.39 -2.84 -34.39
N TYR A 88 18.01 -4.12 -34.42
CA TYR A 88 18.79 -5.19 -35.03
C TYR A 88 18.96 -4.99 -36.54
N LEU A 89 17.88 -4.63 -37.26
CA LEU A 89 17.90 -4.38 -38.70
C LEU A 89 18.44 -3.01 -39.10
N CYS A 90 18.60 -2.08 -38.15
CA CYS A 90 19.22 -0.78 -38.34
C CYS A 90 20.51 -0.66 -37.50
N PRO A 91 21.56 -1.46 -37.77
CA PRO A 91 22.84 -1.26 -37.13
C PRO A 91 23.37 0.10 -37.59
N THR A 92 23.46 1.03 -36.63
CA THR A 92 24.00 2.37 -36.80
C THR A 92 25.25 2.32 -37.67
N VAL A 93 25.18 2.88 -38.88
CA VAL A 93 26.30 2.94 -39.82
C VAL A 93 27.46 3.68 -39.16
N LEU A 94 28.46 2.92 -38.72
CA LEU A 94 29.81 3.40 -38.47
C LEU A 94 30.44 3.71 -39.83
N ASP A 95 30.37 4.97 -40.25
CA ASP A 95 31.05 5.45 -41.45
C ASP A 95 32.59 5.44 -41.26
N LEU A 96 33.24 4.53 -41.99
CA LEU A 96 34.67 4.51 -42.31
C LEU A 96 34.76 4.19 -43.81
N THR A 97 34.93 5.15 -44.72
CA THR A 97 36.21 5.58 -45.34
C THR A 97 35.93 6.27 -46.70
N PRO A 98 36.91 7.01 -47.28
CA PRO A 98 36.67 8.31 -47.91
C PRO A 98 36.81 8.32 -49.44
N SER A 99 36.15 9.28 -50.10
CA SER A 99 36.70 10.08 -51.21
C SER A 99 35.61 10.95 -51.80
N GLU A 100 35.63 12.26 -51.56
CA GLU A 100 35.62 13.24 -52.65
C GLU A 100 36.06 14.62 -52.12
N LYS A 101 36.99 15.20 -52.86
CA LYS A 101 37.70 16.44 -52.52
C LYS A 101 36.72 17.59 -52.38
N THR A 102 36.48 18.06 -51.16
CA THR A 102 36.02 19.42 -50.95
C THR A 102 36.59 20.01 -49.67
N VAL A 103 37.57 20.89 -49.87
CA VAL A 103 37.95 22.04 -49.04
C VAL A 103 38.23 21.77 -47.55
N VAL A 104 39.50 21.99 -47.18
CA VAL A 104 40.01 22.11 -45.80
C VAL A 104 39.06 22.96 -44.94
N LEU A 105 38.31 22.33 -44.02
CA LEU A 105 37.66 23.02 -42.91
C LEU A 105 38.72 23.37 -41.86
N PRO A 106 38.82 24.65 -41.42
CA PRO A 106 39.85 25.06 -40.48
C PRO A 106 39.63 24.45 -39.09
N ARG A 107 40.75 24.09 -38.43
CA ARG A 107 40.83 23.52 -37.08
C ARG A 107 39.89 24.23 -36.08
N ALA A 108 38.93 23.48 -35.53
CA ALA A 108 37.96 23.90 -34.52
C ALA A 108 38.61 24.16 -33.14
N SER A 109 39.24 25.32 -32.97
CA SER A 109 39.78 25.80 -31.69
C SER A 109 38.84 26.81 -31.03
N ARG A 110 38.99 27.03 -29.71
CA ARG A 110 38.34 28.15 -29.00
C ARG A 110 38.54 29.48 -29.73
N ASN A 111 39.73 29.72 -30.26
CA ASN A 111 40.01 30.93 -31.03
C ASN A 111 39.23 30.95 -32.35
N ALA A 112 39.06 29.81 -33.01
CA ALA A 112 38.22 29.68 -34.21
C ALA A 112 36.75 29.98 -33.92
N LEU A 113 36.19 29.51 -32.79
CA LEU A 113 34.82 29.85 -32.39
C LEU A 113 34.68 31.36 -32.11
N LYS A 114 35.66 31.98 -31.45
CA LYS A 114 35.62 33.43 -31.20
C LYS A 114 35.78 34.27 -32.47
N LEU A 115 36.61 33.80 -33.39
CA LEU A 115 36.73 34.37 -34.74
C LEU A 115 35.41 34.23 -35.49
N TRP A 116 34.77 33.06 -35.41
CA TRP A 116 33.45 32.83 -35.98
C TRP A 116 32.42 33.77 -35.36
N LEU A 117 32.33 33.90 -34.03
CA LEU A 117 31.38 34.82 -33.37
C LEU A 117 31.58 36.27 -33.83
N ARG A 118 32.84 36.72 -33.95
CA ARG A 118 33.16 38.06 -34.47
C ARG A 118 32.77 38.21 -35.94
N SER A 119 33.03 37.22 -36.77
CA SER A 119 32.72 37.25 -38.21
C SER A 119 31.21 37.13 -38.45
N ALA A 120 30.54 36.21 -37.77
CA ALA A 120 29.08 36.07 -37.73
C ALA A 120 28.38 37.38 -37.35
N ARG A 121 28.98 38.23 -36.51
CA ARG A 121 28.40 39.56 -36.23
C ARG A 121 28.75 40.61 -37.28
N ARG A 122 30.00 40.63 -37.77
CA ARG A 122 30.52 41.69 -38.64
C ARG A 122 30.18 41.50 -40.11
N ASP A 123 30.18 40.26 -40.57
CA ASP A 123 30.17 39.86 -41.99
C ASP A 123 28.85 39.17 -42.35
N ASN A 124 27.77 39.49 -41.62
CA ASN A 124 26.50 38.81 -41.77
C ASN A 124 25.68 39.34 -42.95
N PRO A 125 24.82 38.50 -43.58
CA PRO A 125 24.05 38.88 -44.78
C PRO A 125 23.06 40.03 -44.58
N ARG A 126 22.68 40.33 -43.32
CA ARG A 126 21.73 41.40 -42.97
C ARG A 126 22.41 42.72 -42.57
N GLY A 127 23.73 42.80 -42.71
CA GLY A 127 24.52 43.99 -42.38
C GLY A 127 25.10 43.96 -40.96
N ARG A 128 26.27 44.57 -40.82
CA ARG A 128 27.09 44.55 -39.59
C ARG A 128 26.29 44.99 -38.36
N LEU A 129 26.24 44.12 -37.35
CA LEU A 129 25.66 44.46 -36.04
C LEU A 129 26.75 44.96 -35.09
N THR A 130 26.42 45.95 -34.26
CA THR A 130 27.21 46.28 -33.07
C THR A 130 27.03 45.18 -32.01
N GLN A 131 27.95 45.12 -31.04
CA GLN A 131 27.82 44.15 -29.94
C GLN A 131 26.56 44.42 -29.10
N MET A 132 26.10 45.68 -29.04
CA MET A 132 24.92 46.10 -28.28
C MET A 132 23.64 45.65 -28.98
N GLU A 133 23.54 45.86 -30.30
CA GLU A 133 22.39 45.40 -31.09
C GLU A 133 22.29 43.86 -31.11
N LEU A 134 23.41 43.15 -31.21
CA LEU A 134 23.40 41.69 -31.12
C LEU A 134 22.93 41.23 -29.73
N ALA A 135 23.41 41.88 -28.67
CA ALA A 135 23.04 41.57 -27.30
C ALA A 135 21.54 41.74 -27.05
N ASP A 136 20.94 42.83 -27.55
CA ASP A 136 19.49 43.07 -27.47
C ASP A 136 18.69 42.01 -28.23
N ARG A 137 19.13 41.63 -29.44
CA ARG A 137 18.44 40.61 -30.26
C ARG A 137 18.41 39.22 -29.63
N ILE A 138 19.46 38.84 -28.89
CA ILE A 138 19.57 37.51 -28.28
C ILE A 138 19.21 37.49 -26.78
N GLY A 139 18.75 38.63 -26.23
CA GLY A 139 18.40 38.74 -24.81
C GLY A 139 19.58 38.50 -23.85
N ARG A 140 20.76 39.07 -24.17
CA ARG A 140 21.99 38.96 -23.38
C ARG A 140 22.58 40.34 -23.09
N SER A 141 23.50 40.42 -22.12
CA SER A 141 24.20 41.68 -21.86
C SER A 141 25.31 41.94 -22.88
N HIS A 142 25.49 43.20 -23.27
CA HIS A 142 26.59 43.66 -24.12
C HIS A 142 27.97 43.16 -23.62
N MET A 143 28.17 43.16 -22.30
CA MET A 143 29.39 42.63 -21.67
C MET A 143 29.61 41.14 -21.90
N SER A 144 28.54 40.35 -22.00
CA SER A 144 28.64 38.91 -22.30
C SER A 144 29.08 38.70 -23.75
N VAL A 145 28.50 39.43 -24.70
CA VAL A 145 28.88 39.38 -26.12
C VAL A 145 30.33 39.84 -26.31
N ALA A 146 30.74 40.93 -25.68
CA ALA A 146 32.13 41.41 -25.71
C ALA A 146 33.12 40.38 -25.12
N ALA A 147 32.76 39.73 -24.01
CA ALA A 147 33.58 38.70 -23.38
C ALA A 147 33.71 37.43 -24.25
N TRP A 148 32.63 37.04 -24.95
CA TRP A 148 32.64 35.91 -25.86
C TRP A 148 33.56 36.15 -27.06
N GLU A 149 33.57 37.36 -27.60
CA GLU A 149 34.42 37.70 -28.73
C GLU A 149 35.88 37.95 -28.36
N ASN A 150 36.20 38.29 -27.10
CA ASN A 150 37.56 38.65 -26.72
C ASN A 150 38.48 37.42 -26.60
N PRO A 151 39.55 37.27 -27.41
CA PRO A 151 40.45 36.12 -27.37
C PRO A 151 41.12 35.93 -25.99
N GLY A 152 41.41 37.01 -25.26
CA GLY A 152 42.05 36.96 -23.95
C GLY A 152 41.16 36.53 -22.77
N ILE A 153 39.85 36.34 -22.98
CA ILE A 153 38.91 36.03 -21.89
C ILE A 153 38.48 34.56 -21.87
N SER A 154 38.43 33.96 -20.69
CA SER A 154 37.87 32.65 -20.32
C SER A 154 36.61 32.13 -21.00
N ARG A 155 35.75 33.05 -21.42
CA ARG A 155 34.31 32.83 -21.56
C ARG A 155 33.94 32.44 -23.00
N ILE A 156 33.00 31.50 -23.13
CA ILE A 156 32.44 31.01 -24.40
C ILE A 156 30.90 31.01 -24.24
N PRO A 157 30.11 31.33 -25.27
CA PRO A 157 28.64 31.19 -25.24
C PRO A 157 28.21 29.72 -25.15
N LYS A 158 27.05 29.45 -24.54
CA LYS A 158 26.46 28.10 -24.59
C LYS A 158 25.97 27.81 -26.02
N TYR A 159 25.80 26.54 -26.38
CA TYR A 159 25.32 26.17 -27.72
C TYR A 159 23.99 26.86 -28.09
N LYS A 160 23.04 26.98 -27.15
CA LYS A 160 21.81 27.75 -27.37
C LYS A 160 22.05 29.22 -27.74
N ASP A 161 23.07 29.84 -27.14
CA ASP A 161 23.43 31.23 -27.42
C ASP A 161 24.17 31.32 -28.76
N ILE A 162 24.94 30.29 -29.13
CA ILE A 162 25.57 30.16 -30.46
C ILE A 162 24.48 30.05 -31.55
N CYS A 163 23.45 29.22 -31.34
CA CYS A 163 22.31 29.11 -32.25
C CYS A 163 21.52 30.42 -32.33
N ALA A 164 21.27 31.08 -31.20
CA ALA A 164 20.59 32.38 -31.18
C ALA A 164 21.38 33.47 -31.92
N ILE A 165 22.72 33.47 -31.81
CA ILE A 165 23.60 34.37 -32.56
C ILE A 165 23.57 34.03 -34.06
N ALA A 166 23.65 32.75 -34.40
CA ALA A 166 23.55 32.25 -35.77
C ALA A 166 22.23 32.70 -36.43
N GLU A 167 21.11 32.54 -35.72
CA GLU A 167 19.79 32.97 -36.16
C GLU A 167 19.70 34.50 -36.30
N ALA A 168 20.11 35.25 -35.28
CA ALA A 168 20.08 36.72 -35.27
C ALA A 168 20.94 37.34 -36.38
N CYS A 169 22.00 36.65 -36.79
CA CYS A 169 22.90 37.03 -37.86
C CYS A 169 22.61 36.31 -39.19
N CYS A 170 21.65 35.39 -39.26
CA CYS A 170 21.35 34.59 -40.45
C CYS A 170 22.58 33.89 -41.05
N VAL A 171 23.39 33.27 -40.20
CA VAL A 171 24.53 32.41 -40.58
C VAL A 171 24.33 31.02 -40.02
N GLU A 172 24.91 29.99 -40.62
CA GLU A 172 24.83 28.64 -40.06
C GLU A 172 25.63 28.53 -38.76
N PRO A 173 25.05 27.95 -37.68
CA PRO A 173 25.80 27.73 -36.45
C PRO A 173 26.92 26.71 -36.70
N PRO A 174 28.10 26.87 -36.07
CA PRO A 174 29.09 25.82 -36.07
C PRO A 174 28.48 24.55 -35.46
N GLY A 175 28.77 23.38 -36.03
CA GLY A 175 28.19 22.10 -35.61
C GLY A 175 28.38 21.79 -34.12
N PRO A 176 27.55 20.90 -33.53
CA PRO A 176 27.59 20.54 -32.10
C PRO A 176 28.94 19.95 -31.64
N ASP A 177 29.79 19.53 -32.58
CA ASP A 177 31.16 19.06 -32.41
C ASP A 177 32.08 19.94 -31.56
N PHE A 178 31.82 21.24 -31.44
CA PHE A 178 32.67 22.17 -30.67
C PHE A 178 32.65 21.92 -29.16
N ASP A 179 31.50 21.55 -28.57
CA ASP A 179 31.38 21.28 -27.12
C ASP A 179 31.88 19.85 -26.78
N VAL A 180 31.66 18.90 -27.69
CA VAL A 180 32.07 17.49 -27.55
C VAL A 180 33.60 17.33 -27.54
N ARG A 181 34.33 18.06 -28.40
CA ARG A 181 35.80 17.97 -28.46
C ARG A 181 36.49 18.58 -27.24
N GLN A 182 35.91 19.63 -26.64
CA GLN A 182 36.42 20.18 -25.39
C GLN A 182 36.20 19.21 -24.21
N GLY A 183 35.05 18.53 -24.18
CA GLY A 183 34.79 17.44 -23.23
C GLY A 183 35.82 16.32 -23.31
N ARG A 184 36.13 15.84 -24.53
CA ARG A 184 37.13 14.78 -24.75
C ARG A 184 38.55 15.18 -24.33
N ALA A 185 38.96 16.42 -24.57
CA ALA A 185 40.28 16.91 -24.15
C ALA A 185 40.40 17.01 -22.62
N ILE A 186 39.37 17.52 -21.95
CA ILE A 186 39.32 17.57 -20.47
C ILE A 186 39.30 16.16 -19.89
N GLN A 187 38.56 15.24 -20.50
CA GLN A 187 38.49 13.85 -20.07
C GLN A 187 39.86 13.16 -20.19
N ALA A 188 40.56 13.32 -21.31
CA ALA A 188 41.91 12.79 -21.49
C ALA A 188 42.91 13.36 -20.46
N GLU A 189 42.80 14.65 -20.13
CA GLU A 189 43.64 15.27 -19.10
C GLU A 189 43.36 14.72 -17.71
N VAL A 190 42.08 14.55 -17.33
CA VAL A 190 41.70 13.97 -16.03
C VAL A 190 42.17 12.52 -15.93
N ILE A 191 41.91 11.71 -16.96
CA ILE A 191 42.37 10.31 -17.05
C ILE A 191 43.90 10.22 -16.92
N ALA A 192 44.65 11.13 -17.54
CA ALA A 192 46.10 11.14 -17.43
C ALA A 192 46.61 11.58 -16.03
N SER A 193 45.80 12.32 -15.28
CA SER A 193 46.19 12.91 -13.98
C SER A 193 45.72 12.11 -12.76
N MET A 194 44.79 11.17 -12.92
CA MET A 194 44.19 10.42 -11.82
C MET A 194 44.32 8.91 -12.04
N ALA A 195 44.52 8.16 -10.96
CA ALA A 195 44.45 6.71 -11.00
C ALA A 195 43.02 6.25 -11.34
N SER A 196 42.90 5.04 -11.90
CA SER A 196 41.57 4.44 -12.13
C SER A 196 40.89 4.16 -10.78
N PRO A 197 39.60 4.53 -10.62
CA PRO A 197 38.90 4.34 -9.36
C PRO A 197 38.74 2.86 -9.04
N THR A 198 39.03 2.49 -7.78
CA THR A 198 38.94 1.11 -7.27
C THR A 198 37.59 0.79 -6.65
N ASP A 199 36.81 1.81 -6.31
CA ASP A 199 35.49 1.73 -5.67
C ASP A 199 34.60 2.91 -6.11
N LEU A 200 33.33 2.87 -5.74
CA LEU A 200 32.35 3.89 -6.12
C LEU A 200 32.68 5.27 -5.51
N TYR A 201 33.23 5.29 -4.30
CA TYR A 201 33.66 6.53 -3.63
C TYR A 201 34.70 7.31 -4.47
N GLU A 202 35.71 6.63 -5.00
CA GLU A 202 36.71 7.22 -5.90
C GLU A 202 36.13 7.51 -7.30
N GLU A 203 35.20 6.69 -7.80
CA GLU A 203 34.50 6.94 -9.07
C GLU A 203 33.68 8.24 -9.01
N ILE A 204 32.97 8.49 -7.92
CA ILE A 204 32.22 9.73 -7.69
C ILE A 204 33.19 10.93 -7.67
N LEU A 205 34.36 10.80 -7.03
CA LEU A 205 35.38 11.86 -7.05
C LEU A 205 35.88 12.13 -8.46
N PHE A 206 36.21 11.08 -9.21
CA PHE A 206 36.71 11.17 -10.57
C PHE A 206 35.70 11.89 -11.48
N ASN A 207 34.44 11.47 -11.42
CA ASN A 207 33.35 12.12 -12.15
C ASN A 207 33.13 13.56 -11.69
N GLY A 208 33.25 13.84 -10.39
CA GLY A 208 33.25 15.17 -9.82
C GLY A 208 34.38 16.06 -10.37
N CYS A 209 35.60 15.54 -10.52
CA CYS A 209 36.74 16.24 -11.12
C CYS A 209 36.47 16.59 -12.60
N LEU A 210 35.96 15.63 -13.36
CA LEU A 210 35.60 15.81 -14.77
C LEU A 210 34.57 16.93 -14.94
N LEU A 211 33.46 16.85 -14.20
CA LEU A 211 32.39 17.85 -14.24
C LEU A 211 32.87 19.21 -13.73
N SER A 212 33.70 19.24 -12.69
CA SER A 212 34.21 20.49 -12.11
C SER A 212 35.13 21.25 -13.05
N ARG A 213 36.04 20.56 -13.74
CA ARG A 213 36.95 21.19 -14.72
C ARG A 213 36.21 21.73 -15.93
N ARG A 214 35.07 21.12 -16.29
CA ARG A 214 34.20 21.62 -17.36
C ARG A 214 33.34 22.79 -16.90
N ALA A 215 32.80 22.73 -15.69
CA ALA A 215 31.87 23.72 -15.16
C ALA A 215 32.53 24.97 -14.55
N HIS A 216 33.76 24.87 -14.05
CA HIS A 216 34.40 25.89 -13.23
C HIS A 216 35.83 26.21 -13.66
N ALA A 217 36.38 27.30 -13.11
CA ALA A 217 37.77 27.65 -13.32
C ALA A 217 38.69 26.58 -12.67
N PRO A 218 39.89 26.30 -13.25
CA PRO A 218 40.81 25.30 -12.71
C PRO A 218 41.15 25.50 -11.23
N SER A 219 41.26 26.75 -10.77
CA SER A 219 41.53 27.11 -9.36
C SER A 219 40.45 26.68 -8.37
N HIS A 220 39.26 26.28 -8.83
CA HIS A 220 38.16 25.81 -7.99
C HIS A 220 37.76 24.37 -8.30
N ALA A 221 38.37 23.74 -9.29
CA ALA A 221 37.92 22.44 -9.79
C ALA A 221 38.05 21.35 -8.73
N GLU A 222 39.17 21.32 -8.00
CA GLU A 222 39.44 20.30 -6.98
C GLU A 222 38.49 20.42 -5.77
N ARG A 223 38.36 21.61 -5.19
CA ARG A 223 37.39 21.86 -4.10
C ARG A 223 35.96 21.51 -4.54
N ASN A 224 35.58 21.91 -5.75
CA ASN A 224 34.22 21.65 -6.24
C ASN A 224 33.97 20.16 -6.53
N ALA A 225 35.01 19.39 -6.88
CA ALA A 225 34.93 17.93 -6.99
C ALA A 225 34.72 17.28 -5.61
N GLN A 226 35.39 17.77 -4.57
CA GLN A 226 35.17 17.32 -3.19
C GLN A 226 33.74 17.64 -2.72
N VAL A 227 33.24 18.84 -3.03
CA VAL A 227 31.83 19.21 -2.78
C VAL A 227 30.87 18.25 -3.48
N PHE A 228 31.16 17.86 -4.72
CA PHE A 228 30.35 16.91 -5.46
C PHE A 228 30.35 15.52 -4.80
N ARG A 229 31.51 15.02 -4.36
CA ARG A 229 31.60 13.75 -3.63
C ARG A 229 30.86 13.78 -2.29
N ALA A 230 30.99 14.87 -1.53
CA ALA A 230 30.32 15.02 -0.24
C ALA A 230 28.79 15.01 -0.39
N ARG A 231 28.26 15.62 -1.46
CA ARG A 231 26.81 15.64 -1.76
C ARG A 231 26.18 14.24 -1.88
N TYR A 232 26.94 13.27 -2.36
CA TYR A 232 26.48 11.90 -2.58
C TYR A 232 26.95 10.92 -1.49
N GLY A 233 27.17 11.41 -0.28
CA GLY A 233 27.42 10.55 0.89
C GLY A 233 28.88 10.18 1.12
N GLY A 234 29.84 10.79 0.40
CA GLY A 234 31.27 10.56 0.64
C GLY A 234 31.81 11.05 2.00
N GLN A 235 30.95 11.53 2.90
CA GLN A 235 31.31 11.80 4.30
C GLN A 235 30.23 11.28 5.27
N GLY A 236 29.34 10.40 4.82
CA GLY A 236 28.18 9.92 5.57
C GLY A 236 26.91 10.75 5.35
N ASP A 237 25.75 10.15 5.60
CA ASP A 237 24.44 10.73 5.27
C ASP A 237 24.15 12.04 6.00
N SER A 238 24.55 12.15 7.28
CA SER A 238 24.38 13.37 8.07
C SER A 238 25.20 14.56 7.54
N GLU A 239 26.32 14.28 6.88
CA GLU A 239 27.24 15.30 6.33
C GLU A 239 26.96 15.60 4.84
N SER A 240 26.09 14.81 4.19
CA SER A 240 25.71 15.00 2.78
C SER A 240 24.77 16.19 2.53
N THR A 241 24.27 16.83 3.59
CA THR A 241 23.36 17.98 3.46
C THR A 241 24.10 19.20 2.94
N LEU A 242 23.43 20.01 2.10
CA LEU A 242 24.02 21.25 1.55
C LEU A 242 24.48 22.23 2.64
N SER A 243 23.92 22.17 3.85
CA SER A 243 24.34 22.99 4.99
C SER A 243 25.65 22.48 5.59
N ALA A 244 25.74 21.18 5.89
CA ALA A 244 26.94 20.56 6.45
C ALA A 244 28.15 20.70 5.50
N ILE A 245 27.95 20.44 4.21
CA ILE A 245 28.99 20.62 3.18
C ILE A 245 29.44 22.09 3.12
N GLY A 246 28.49 23.02 3.27
CA GLY A 246 28.78 24.45 3.31
C GLY A 246 29.69 24.83 4.49
N GLU A 247 29.39 24.31 5.68
CA GLU A 247 30.21 24.52 6.89
C GLU A 247 31.63 23.96 6.71
N ILE A 248 31.77 22.73 6.19
CA ILE A 248 33.06 22.07 5.96
C ILE A 248 33.94 22.87 5.00
N HIS A 249 33.36 23.41 3.92
CA HIS A 249 34.09 24.14 2.89
C HIS A 249 34.07 25.67 3.09
N GLY A 250 33.53 26.18 4.19
CA GLY A 250 33.45 27.61 4.51
C GLY A 250 32.63 28.43 3.50
N ILE A 251 31.59 27.85 2.91
CA ILE A 251 30.73 28.49 1.90
C ILE A 251 29.25 28.28 2.20
N THR A 252 28.39 29.15 1.68
CA THR A 252 26.95 29.08 1.98
C THR A 252 26.27 27.88 1.32
N ARG A 253 25.19 27.40 1.95
CA ARG A 253 24.29 26.38 1.38
C ARG A 253 23.88 26.68 -0.08
N GLU A 254 23.50 27.93 -0.34
CA GLU A 254 23.10 28.36 -1.68
C GLU A 254 24.28 28.30 -2.67
N ARG A 255 25.50 28.55 -2.22
CA ARG A 255 26.69 28.43 -3.06
C ARG A 255 26.99 26.97 -3.42
N ILE A 256 26.82 26.03 -2.49
CA ILE A 256 26.94 24.60 -2.76
C ILE A 256 25.94 24.17 -3.83
N ARG A 257 24.66 24.52 -3.66
CA ARG A 257 23.60 24.23 -4.65
C ARG A 257 23.99 24.71 -6.05
N GLN A 258 24.45 25.96 -6.16
CA GLN A 258 24.89 26.53 -7.45
C GLN A 258 26.09 25.80 -8.07
N ILE A 259 27.00 25.27 -7.26
CA ILE A 259 28.15 24.48 -7.74
C ILE A 259 27.64 23.16 -8.32
N VAL A 260 26.84 22.42 -7.54
CA VAL A 260 26.30 21.11 -7.93
C VAL A 260 25.40 21.24 -9.16
N ASP A 261 24.44 22.16 -9.17
CA ASP A 261 23.55 22.39 -10.31
C ASP A 261 24.33 22.69 -11.60
N LYS A 262 25.42 23.44 -11.47
CA LYS A 262 26.27 23.77 -12.61
C LYS A 262 27.03 22.53 -13.11
N GLN A 263 27.56 21.70 -12.23
CA GLN A 263 28.20 20.43 -12.59
C GLN A 263 27.21 19.48 -13.28
N LEU A 264 26.01 19.29 -12.69
CA LEU A 264 24.96 18.44 -13.24
C LEU A 264 24.48 18.92 -14.63
N SER A 265 24.49 20.24 -14.88
CA SER A 265 24.11 20.78 -16.20
C SER A 265 25.00 20.34 -17.37
N PHE A 266 26.17 19.76 -17.10
CA PHE A 266 27.09 19.23 -18.12
C PHE A 266 26.99 17.71 -18.32
N LEU A 267 26.20 16.99 -17.50
CA LEU A 267 26.01 15.53 -17.63
C LEU A 267 25.58 15.09 -19.05
N PRO A 268 24.62 15.76 -19.74
CA PRO A 268 24.17 15.33 -21.07
C PRO A 268 25.26 15.35 -22.15
N THR A 269 26.37 16.03 -21.88
CA THR A 269 27.46 16.26 -22.85
C THR A 269 28.79 15.66 -22.39
N THR A 270 28.80 14.96 -21.25
CA THR A 270 30.01 14.45 -20.60
C THR A 270 29.84 12.97 -20.29
N THR A 271 30.70 12.13 -20.88
CA THR A 271 30.74 10.70 -20.56
C THR A 271 31.39 10.51 -19.18
N VAL A 272 30.62 10.05 -18.22
CA VAL A 272 31.07 9.72 -16.86
C VAL A 272 31.47 8.24 -16.79
N LEU A 273 32.36 7.89 -15.86
CA LEU A 273 32.65 6.50 -15.52
C LEU A 273 31.49 5.88 -14.75
N THR A 274 31.25 4.58 -14.97
CA THR A 274 30.18 3.84 -14.30
C THR A 274 30.59 2.45 -13.84
N ALA A 275 31.85 2.04 -14.04
CA ALA A 275 32.28 0.65 -13.87
C ALA A 275 32.09 0.16 -12.42
N GLN A 276 32.38 1.01 -11.43
CA GLN A 276 32.22 0.67 -10.02
C GLN A 276 30.75 0.72 -9.60
N PHE A 277 29.96 1.63 -10.17
CA PHE A 277 28.51 1.63 -9.97
C PHE A 277 27.86 0.36 -10.54
N ASP A 278 28.30 -0.09 -11.72
CA ASP A 278 27.80 -1.32 -12.36
C ASP A 278 28.16 -2.56 -11.52
N ALA A 279 29.40 -2.67 -11.05
CA ALA A 279 29.83 -3.74 -10.15
C ALA A 279 29.04 -3.74 -8.82
N LEU A 280 28.77 -2.57 -8.26
CA LEU A 280 27.92 -2.43 -7.07
C LEU A 280 26.48 -2.88 -7.35
N ALA A 281 25.93 -2.53 -8.52
CA ALA A 281 24.58 -2.93 -8.91
C ALA A 281 24.45 -4.44 -9.06
N GLU A 282 25.46 -5.12 -9.62
CA GLU A 282 25.53 -6.59 -9.69
C GLU A 282 25.58 -7.21 -8.29
N ALA A 283 26.47 -6.73 -7.41
CA ALA A 283 26.55 -7.22 -6.03
C ALA A 283 25.26 -6.98 -5.22
N CYS A 284 24.54 -5.89 -5.53
CA CYS A 284 23.23 -5.60 -4.95
C CYS A 284 22.13 -6.61 -5.33
N GLN A 285 22.26 -7.32 -6.45
CA GLN A 285 21.30 -8.37 -6.82
C GLN A 285 21.50 -9.66 -6.01
N GLU A 286 22.74 -9.92 -5.58
CA GLU A 286 23.08 -11.08 -4.74
C GLU A 286 22.79 -10.85 -3.25
N LEU A 287 22.49 -9.61 -2.86
CA LEU A 287 22.07 -9.29 -1.51
C LEU A 287 20.69 -9.88 -1.23
N GLY A 288 20.58 -10.75 -0.23
CA GLY A 288 19.30 -11.06 0.39
C GLY A 288 18.73 -9.88 1.17
N ALA A 289 17.53 -10.03 1.73
CA ALA A 289 16.99 -9.05 2.66
C ALA A 289 17.87 -8.97 3.92
N VAL A 290 18.41 -7.78 4.21
CA VAL A 290 19.40 -7.61 5.28
C VAL A 290 19.35 -6.20 5.86
N ALA A 291 19.74 -6.02 7.13
CA ALA A 291 19.82 -4.69 7.72
C ALA A 291 20.84 -3.81 6.96
N VAL A 292 20.56 -2.52 6.81
CA VAL A 292 21.42 -1.57 6.08
C VAL A 292 22.86 -1.57 6.60
N PRO A 293 23.15 -1.52 7.92
CA PRO A 293 24.54 -1.55 8.39
C PRO A 293 25.29 -2.81 7.96
N GLU A 294 24.60 -3.96 7.93
CA GLU A 294 25.20 -5.22 7.49
C GLU A 294 25.34 -5.28 5.97
N ALA A 295 24.39 -4.75 5.19
CA ALA A 295 24.52 -4.60 3.75
C ALA A 295 25.74 -3.74 3.37
N GLU A 296 25.89 -2.62 4.06
CA GLU A 296 26.96 -1.65 3.88
C GLU A 296 28.34 -2.19 4.25
N GLU A 297 28.41 -3.10 5.23
CA GLU A 297 29.65 -3.80 5.57
C GLU A 297 30.02 -4.82 4.48
N ARG A 298 29.05 -5.60 3.99
CA ARG A 298 29.27 -6.58 2.91
C ARG A 298 29.69 -5.92 1.60
N LEU A 299 29.12 -4.75 1.30
CA LEU A 299 29.41 -3.98 0.09
C LEU A 299 30.58 -3.00 0.26
N ARG A 300 31.29 -3.02 1.41
CA ARG A 300 32.29 -1.99 1.74
C ARG A 300 33.41 -1.87 0.71
N SER A 301 33.85 -2.98 0.14
CA SER A 301 34.89 -3.02 -0.89
C SER A 301 34.47 -2.31 -2.19
N LEU A 302 33.17 -2.28 -2.50
CA LEU A 302 32.61 -1.66 -3.71
C LEU A 302 32.12 -0.23 -3.45
N LEU A 303 31.55 0.03 -2.27
CA LEU A 303 31.14 1.37 -1.85
C LEU A 303 32.35 2.29 -1.67
N GLY A 304 33.39 1.80 -0.96
CA GLY A 304 34.60 2.56 -0.67
C GLY A 304 34.41 3.64 0.41
N GLY A 305 35.51 3.94 1.11
CA GLY A 305 35.56 5.00 2.12
C GLY A 305 34.39 4.99 3.11
N THR A 306 33.72 6.13 3.23
CA THR A 306 32.55 6.36 4.09
C THR A 306 31.24 6.46 3.30
N LEU A 307 31.22 6.02 2.04
CA LEU A 307 30.03 6.08 1.20
C LEU A 307 28.92 5.20 1.77
N SER A 308 27.74 5.78 1.99
CA SER A 308 26.54 5.05 2.38
C SER A 308 25.84 4.43 1.17
N LEU A 309 25.05 3.40 1.42
CA LEU A 309 24.22 2.77 0.39
C LEU A 309 23.16 3.76 -0.13
N GLN A 310 22.62 4.62 0.76
CA GLN A 310 21.69 5.68 0.36
C GLN A 310 22.37 6.71 -0.57
N GLY A 311 23.61 7.10 -0.27
CA GLY A 311 24.40 8.00 -1.12
C GLY A 311 24.65 7.43 -2.51
N ALA A 312 24.93 6.12 -2.60
CA ALA A 312 25.07 5.41 -3.87
C ALA A 312 23.76 5.36 -4.68
N ILE A 313 22.61 5.14 -4.02
CA ILE A 313 21.29 5.19 -4.65
C ILE A 313 21.00 6.59 -5.22
N ASP A 314 21.27 7.64 -4.44
CA ASP A 314 21.05 9.03 -4.85
C ASP A 314 21.97 9.43 -6.00
N TYR A 315 23.24 9.00 -5.96
CA TYR A 315 24.20 9.19 -7.04
C TYR A 315 23.71 8.56 -8.36
N GLY A 316 23.32 7.29 -8.32
CA GLY A 316 22.79 6.61 -9.49
C GLY A 316 21.59 7.36 -10.08
N ARG A 317 20.63 7.74 -9.23
CA ARG A 317 19.40 8.42 -9.66
C ARG A 317 19.65 9.80 -10.26
N GLU A 318 20.41 10.65 -9.56
CA GLU A 318 20.61 12.05 -9.94
C GLU A 318 21.68 12.25 -11.03
N VAL A 319 22.71 11.41 -11.05
CA VAL A 319 23.89 11.57 -11.92
C VAL A 319 23.85 10.62 -13.11
N LEU A 320 23.53 9.35 -12.89
CA LEU A 320 23.54 8.33 -13.93
C LEU A 320 22.17 8.08 -14.57
N GLY A 321 21.09 8.60 -13.96
CA GLY A 321 19.72 8.37 -14.41
C GLY A 321 19.20 6.95 -14.17
N ARG A 322 19.86 6.15 -13.32
CA ARG A 322 19.49 4.76 -13.00
C ARG A 322 19.74 4.46 -11.52
N SER A 323 18.82 3.78 -10.86
CA SER A 323 18.95 3.43 -9.44
C SER A 323 19.65 2.08 -9.27
N LEU A 324 20.30 1.86 -8.13
CA LEU A 324 20.69 0.52 -7.71
C LEU A 324 19.44 -0.37 -7.57
N PRO A 325 19.55 -1.69 -7.82
CA PRO A 325 18.45 -2.64 -7.72
C PRO A 325 18.17 -3.02 -6.26
N VAL A 326 18.05 -2.03 -5.38
CA VAL A 326 17.75 -2.21 -3.96
C VAL A 326 16.82 -1.10 -3.46
N GLN A 327 16.04 -1.39 -2.42
CA GLN A 327 15.26 -0.40 -1.68
C GLN A 327 15.55 -0.47 -0.19
N ILE A 328 15.68 0.70 0.44
CA ILE A 328 15.83 0.83 1.90
C ILE A 328 14.47 1.10 2.53
N ILE A 329 14.05 0.23 3.44
CA ILE A 329 12.79 0.34 4.18
C ILE A 329 13.07 0.71 5.64
N GLN A 330 12.47 1.80 6.11
CA GLN A 330 12.58 2.20 7.50
C GLN A 330 11.66 1.35 8.41
N ILE A 331 12.25 0.69 9.40
CA ILE A 331 11.55 0.00 10.49
C ILE A 331 11.32 1.00 11.64
N LYS A 332 10.10 1.11 12.16
CA LYS A 332 9.74 2.09 13.23
C LYS A 332 10.49 1.89 14.56
N LYS A 333 11.08 0.72 14.80
CA LYS A 333 11.88 0.35 15.99
C LYS A 333 12.94 -0.70 15.67
N GLY A 334 13.71 -0.46 14.61
CA GLY A 334 14.82 -1.33 14.21
C GLY A 334 15.66 -0.67 13.15
N ASP A 335 16.78 -1.30 12.81
CA ASP A 335 17.62 -0.82 11.72
C ASP A 335 16.84 -0.87 10.40
N PRO A 336 17.04 0.10 9.50
CA PRO A 336 16.45 0.03 8.18
C PRO A 336 16.95 -1.23 7.45
N VAL A 337 16.12 -1.79 6.58
CA VAL A 337 16.41 -3.04 5.85
C VAL A 337 16.54 -2.75 4.36
N VAL A 338 17.53 -3.36 3.73
CA VAL A 338 17.74 -3.38 2.29
C VAL A 338 17.01 -4.59 1.73
N LEU A 339 16.16 -4.38 0.73
CA LEU A 339 15.59 -5.45 -0.08
C LEU A 339 16.18 -5.38 -1.50
N PRO A 340 16.62 -6.52 -2.08
CA PRO A 340 16.95 -6.59 -3.50
C PRO A 340 15.70 -6.39 -4.36
N GLY A 341 15.88 -5.74 -5.50
CA GLY A 341 14.82 -5.42 -6.45
C GLY A 341 13.98 -4.20 -6.07
N GLN A 342 12.90 -4.00 -6.82
CA GLN A 342 11.86 -3.04 -6.47
C GLN A 342 10.81 -3.74 -5.63
N LEU A 343 10.41 -3.14 -4.50
CA LEU A 343 9.24 -3.61 -3.78
C LEU A 343 8.05 -3.63 -4.74
N PRO A 344 7.26 -4.72 -4.76
CA PRO A 344 6.05 -4.75 -5.54
C PRO A 344 5.12 -3.62 -5.12
N THR A 345 4.44 -3.02 -6.08
CA THR A 345 3.49 -1.92 -5.85
C THR A 345 2.36 -2.30 -4.87
N TRP A 346 2.07 -3.60 -4.73
CA TRP A 346 1.10 -4.13 -3.78
C TRP A 346 1.59 -4.18 -2.32
N PHE A 347 2.89 -4.07 -2.03
CA PHE A 347 3.44 -4.31 -0.69
C PHE A 347 2.84 -3.41 0.39
N VAL A 348 2.65 -2.12 0.09
CA VAL A 348 2.04 -1.16 1.02
C VAL A 348 0.57 -1.52 1.29
N ALA A 349 -0.17 -1.96 0.27
CA ALA A 349 -1.53 -2.46 0.43
C ALA A 349 -1.54 -3.73 1.31
N GLY A 350 -0.59 -4.66 1.09
CA GLY A 350 -0.40 -5.86 1.91
C GLY A 350 -0.18 -5.56 3.39
N ILE A 351 0.68 -4.58 3.71
CA ILE A 351 0.88 -4.13 5.10
C ILE A 351 -0.41 -3.51 5.67
N SER A 352 -1.12 -2.71 4.88
CA SER A 352 -2.37 -2.08 5.32
C SER A 352 -3.44 -3.13 5.67
N GLN A 353 -3.64 -4.11 4.77
CA GLN A 353 -4.58 -5.22 4.98
C GLN A 353 -4.16 -6.10 6.17
N SER A 354 -2.86 -6.39 6.31
CA SER A 354 -2.32 -7.09 7.46
C SER A 354 -2.64 -6.36 8.77
N LYS A 355 -2.39 -5.05 8.84
CA LYS A 355 -2.67 -4.23 10.03
C LYS A 355 -4.15 -4.17 10.35
N ALA A 356 -5.02 -4.13 9.34
CA ALA A 356 -6.46 -4.22 9.53
C ALA A 356 -6.84 -5.57 10.16
N ALA A 357 -6.40 -6.68 9.56
CA ALA A 357 -6.67 -8.02 10.10
C ALA A 357 -6.16 -8.19 11.54
N ILE A 358 -4.90 -7.82 11.82
CA ILE A 358 -4.30 -7.93 13.17
C ILE A 358 -5.03 -7.02 14.18
N ARG A 359 -5.43 -5.81 13.79
CA ARG A 359 -6.20 -4.91 14.67
C ARG A 359 -7.49 -5.57 15.15
N HIS A 360 -8.18 -6.30 14.28
CA HIS A 360 -9.48 -6.90 14.58
C HIS A 360 -9.38 -8.28 15.23
N CYS A 361 -8.58 -9.16 14.64
CA CYS A 361 -8.47 -10.56 15.03
C CYS A 361 -7.28 -10.84 15.95
N GLY A 362 -6.38 -9.89 16.15
CA GLY A 362 -5.18 -10.06 16.97
C GLY A 362 -4.01 -10.71 16.22
N ALA A 363 -4.27 -11.45 15.15
CA ALA A 363 -3.33 -11.96 14.18
C ALA A 363 -3.95 -11.90 12.77
N ALA A 364 -3.11 -11.92 11.74
CA ALA A 364 -3.50 -12.00 10.34
C ALA A 364 -3.31 -13.43 9.83
N GLN A 365 -4.33 -13.97 9.15
CA GLN A 365 -4.19 -15.20 8.39
C GLN A 365 -3.65 -14.88 6.99
N ILE A 366 -2.58 -15.56 6.57
CA ILE A 366 -1.84 -15.17 5.38
C ILE A 366 -2.66 -15.23 4.10
N ASN A 367 -3.45 -16.28 3.91
CA ASN A 367 -4.27 -16.46 2.71
C ASN A 367 -5.38 -15.39 2.61
N LEU A 368 -5.99 -15.03 3.74
CA LEU A 368 -6.96 -13.94 3.79
C LEU A 368 -6.33 -12.61 3.40
N VAL A 369 -5.20 -12.25 4.02
CA VAL A 369 -4.56 -10.96 3.71
C VAL A 369 -4.08 -10.92 2.27
N TRP A 370 -3.54 -12.02 1.76
CA TRP A 370 -3.19 -12.17 0.35
C TRP A 370 -4.39 -11.90 -0.56
N ALA A 371 -5.53 -12.56 -0.33
CA ALA A 371 -6.75 -12.37 -1.11
C ALA A 371 -7.29 -10.93 -1.04
N LEU A 372 -7.26 -10.31 0.14
CA LEU A 372 -7.66 -8.90 0.31
C LEU A 372 -6.70 -7.94 -0.41
N THR A 373 -5.41 -8.24 -0.40
CA THR A 373 -4.37 -7.45 -1.06
C THR A 373 -4.55 -7.54 -2.57
N MET A 374 -4.74 -8.73 -3.13
CA MET A 374 -5.06 -8.92 -4.55
C MET A 374 -6.32 -8.17 -4.96
N ARG A 375 -7.40 -8.30 -4.18
CA ARG A 375 -8.67 -7.60 -4.45
C ARG A 375 -8.49 -6.08 -4.50
N GLN A 376 -7.68 -5.54 -3.61
CA GLN A 376 -7.38 -4.10 -3.59
C GLN A 376 -6.42 -3.69 -4.71
N HIS A 377 -5.43 -4.53 -5.01
CA HIS A 377 -4.39 -4.23 -5.98
C HIS A 377 -4.89 -4.31 -7.42
N GLY A 378 -5.80 -5.26 -7.71
CA GLY A 378 -6.39 -5.46 -9.03
C GLY A 378 -5.64 -6.42 -9.94
N ASP A 379 -4.45 -6.89 -9.52
CA ASP A 379 -3.60 -7.81 -10.28
C ASP A 379 -3.31 -9.12 -9.52
N TRP A 380 -2.90 -10.14 -10.27
CA TRP A 380 -2.49 -11.42 -9.71
C TRP A 380 -1.18 -11.30 -8.94
N ILE A 381 -1.14 -11.84 -7.73
CA ILE A 381 0.05 -11.94 -6.89
C ILE A 381 0.26 -13.42 -6.58
N ALA A 382 1.42 -13.98 -6.89
CA ALA A 382 1.70 -15.38 -6.56
C ALA A 382 1.68 -15.58 -5.03
N PRO A 383 1.03 -16.63 -4.50
CA PRO A 383 0.94 -16.85 -3.04
C PRO A 383 2.30 -16.92 -2.35
N ASP A 384 3.26 -17.62 -2.96
CA ASP A 384 4.61 -17.79 -2.41
C ASP A 384 5.41 -16.49 -2.45
N GLU A 385 5.24 -15.69 -3.50
CA GLU A 385 5.81 -14.34 -3.60
C GLU A 385 5.24 -13.44 -2.50
N PHE A 386 3.93 -13.42 -2.33
CA PHE A 386 3.28 -12.65 -1.26
C PHE A 386 3.83 -13.03 0.10
N ARG A 387 3.90 -14.34 0.38
CA ARG A 387 4.42 -14.89 1.64
C ARG A 387 5.86 -14.49 1.87
N SER A 388 6.73 -14.68 0.88
CA SER A 388 8.14 -14.33 0.98
C SER A 388 8.31 -12.84 1.26
N ILE A 389 7.64 -11.97 0.51
CA ILE A 389 7.84 -10.53 0.61
C ILE A 389 7.18 -9.95 1.87
N ILE A 390 5.97 -10.39 2.25
CA ILE A 390 5.29 -9.87 3.45
C ILE A 390 6.02 -10.25 4.74
N ALA A 391 6.75 -11.37 4.74
CA ALA A 391 7.57 -11.81 5.88
C ALA A 391 8.72 -10.82 6.21
N HIS A 392 9.09 -9.96 5.26
CA HIS A 392 10.08 -8.90 5.47
C HIS A 392 9.46 -7.61 6.02
N ALA A 393 8.14 -7.58 6.26
CA ALA A 393 7.50 -6.41 6.81
C ALA A 393 8.04 -6.10 8.24
N PRO A 394 8.19 -4.80 8.59
CA PRO A 394 8.64 -4.37 9.91
C PRO A 394 7.84 -5.02 11.05
N GLY A 395 8.51 -5.75 11.94
CA GLY A 395 7.90 -6.41 13.10
C GLY A 395 7.15 -7.70 12.77
N PHE A 396 7.25 -8.20 11.53
CA PHE A 396 6.66 -9.49 11.14
C PHE A 396 7.16 -10.62 12.02
N GLU A 397 6.24 -11.44 12.49
CA GLU A 397 6.55 -12.63 13.25
C GLU A 397 5.46 -13.68 13.03
N TRP A 398 5.88 -14.92 12.76
CA TRP A 398 4.97 -16.07 12.72
C TRP A 398 4.40 -16.34 14.12
N VAL A 399 3.09 -16.52 14.17
CA VAL A 399 2.37 -16.85 15.40
C VAL A 399 2.25 -18.35 15.55
N ASP A 400 2.05 -19.10 14.47
CA ASP A 400 1.90 -20.55 14.48
C ASP A 400 3.03 -21.27 13.74
N ASP A 401 3.16 -22.56 14.05
CA ASP A 401 4.22 -23.42 13.49
C ASP A 401 3.98 -23.73 12.00
N ASP A 402 2.71 -23.79 11.59
CA ASP A 402 2.30 -24.01 10.19
C ASP A 402 2.48 -22.78 9.30
N GLN A 403 2.94 -21.66 9.87
CA GLN A 403 3.13 -20.39 9.17
C GLN A 403 1.86 -19.97 8.41
N ALA A 404 0.70 -20.12 9.02
CA ALA A 404 -0.58 -19.67 8.47
C ALA A 404 -1.01 -18.33 9.08
N TRP A 405 -0.51 -18.01 10.27
CA TRP A 405 -0.86 -16.82 11.04
C TRP A 405 0.38 -16.03 11.43
N TYR A 406 0.33 -14.72 11.23
CA TYR A 406 1.38 -13.81 11.63
C TYR A 406 0.82 -12.54 12.26
N TRP A 407 1.69 -11.77 12.87
CA TRP A 407 1.38 -10.43 13.35
C TRP A 407 2.59 -9.50 13.19
N PHE A 408 2.43 -8.23 13.56
CA PHE A 408 3.49 -7.22 13.48
C PHE A 408 4.04 -6.81 14.86
N GLY A 409 3.95 -7.72 15.83
CA GLY A 409 4.31 -7.45 17.22
C GLY A 409 3.41 -6.41 17.91
N VAL A 410 3.80 -6.06 19.13
CA VAL A 410 3.03 -5.21 20.05
C VAL A 410 2.90 -3.77 19.56
N ASP A 411 3.94 -3.27 18.89
CA ASP A 411 4.00 -1.90 18.34
C ASP A 411 3.39 -1.78 16.94
N GLY A 412 3.10 -2.91 16.28
CA GLY A 412 2.69 -2.95 14.88
C GLY A 412 1.24 -2.55 14.62
N SER A 413 0.34 -2.72 15.59
CA SER A 413 -1.07 -2.34 15.46
C SER A 413 -1.80 -2.25 16.82
N ALA A 414 -2.89 -1.45 16.86
CA ALA A 414 -3.80 -1.40 18.01
C ALA A 414 -4.62 -2.70 18.13
N ASN A 415 -4.00 -3.75 18.67
CA ASN A 415 -4.56 -5.10 18.73
C ASN A 415 -5.76 -5.17 19.69
N ARG A 416 -6.98 -5.29 19.13
CA ARG A 416 -8.22 -5.32 19.94
C ARG A 416 -8.30 -6.57 20.80
N VAL A 417 -7.85 -7.73 20.32
CA VAL A 417 -7.86 -8.97 21.10
C VAL A 417 -7.00 -8.84 22.34
N VAL A 418 -5.78 -8.35 22.20
CA VAL A 418 -4.87 -8.07 23.32
C VAL A 418 -5.50 -7.06 24.29
N ASN A 419 -6.00 -5.94 23.78
CA ASN A 419 -6.63 -4.92 24.63
C ASN A 419 -7.82 -5.47 25.43
N ARG A 420 -8.64 -6.34 24.82
CA ARG A 420 -9.76 -7.00 25.50
C ARG A 420 -9.32 -8.06 26.49
N ALA A 421 -8.30 -8.85 26.18
CA ALA A 421 -7.73 -9.79 27.13
C ALA A 421 -7.23 -9.04 28.38
N ILE A 422 -6.54 -7.91 28.19
CA ILE A 422 -6.13 -7.06 29.30
C ILE A 422 -7.35 -6.51 30.07
N ASP A 423 -8.42 -6.05 29.38
CA ASP A 423 -9.66 -5.59 30.03
C ASP A 423 -10.30 -6.69 30.91
N ILE A 424 -10.37 -7.92 30.41
CA ILE A 424 -10.90 -9.09 31.13
C ILE A 424 -10.03 -9.35 32.37
N LEU A 425 -8.71 -9.46 32.19
CA LEU A 425 -7.77 -9.77 33.26
C LEU A 425 -7.70 -8.66 34.32
N SER A 426 -7.88 -7.39 33.94
CA SER A 426 -7.98 -6.26 34.88
C SER A 426 -9.19 -6.35 35.81
N ASN A 427 -10.25 -7.08 35.43
CA ASN A 427 -11.46 -7.23 36.23
C ASN A 427 -11.59 -8.62 36.87
N ALA A 428 -10.67 -9.53 36.59
CA ALA A 428 -10.64 -10.89 37.16
C ALA A 428 -10.06 -10.88 38.60
N LYS A 429 -10.37 -11.93 39.38
CA LYS A 429 -9.79 -12.12 40.73
C LYS A 429 -8.45 -12.86 40.74
N GLY A 430 -8.01 -13.39 39.60
CA GLY A 430 -6.79 -14.19 39.49
C GLY A 430 -6.42 -14.45 38.03
N ALA A 431 -5.48 -15.38 37.81
CA ALA A 431 -5.17 -15.87 36.49
C ALA A 431 -6.39 -16.53 35.84
N LEU A 432 -6.48 -16.44 34.52
CA LEU A 432 -7.56 -17.05 33.74
C LEU A 432 -6.99 -17.92 32.63
N ASP A 433 -7.59 -19.09 32.52
CA ASP A 433 -7.46 -20.02 31.40
C ASP A 433 -7.82 -19.36 30.06
N ILE A 434 -7.12 -19.77 29.00
CA ILE A 434 -7.31 -19.25 27.65
C ILE A 434 -8.76 -19.40 27.15
N GLU A 435 -9.47 -20.48 27.48
CA GLU A 435 -10.87 -20.69 27.07
C GLU A 435 -11.78 -19.60 27.63
N VAL A 436 -11.52 -19.18 28.88
CA VAL A 436 -12.28 -18.12 29.54
C VAL A 436 -12.02 -16.79 28.84
N ILE A 437 -10.77 -16.49 28.49
CA ILE A 437 -10.40 -15.25 27.79
C ILE A 437 -10.96 -15.27 26.36
N TYR A 438 -10.72 -16.35 25.62
CA TYR A 438 -11.14 -16.56 24.24
C TYR A 438 -12.66 -16.45 24.08
N SER A 439 -13.44 -17.07 24.97
CA SER A 439 -14.91 -16.93 24.99
C SER A 439 -15.37 -15.49 25.31
N GLY A 440 -14.58 -14.71 26.03
CA GLY A 440 -14.83 -13.28 26.24
C GLY A 440 -14.56 -12.44 24.99
N VAL A 441 -13.40 -12.65 24.37
CA VAL A 441 -12.99 -11.91 23.17
C VAL A 441 -13.92 -12.21 21.99
N THR A 442 -14.22 -13.50 21.71
CA THR A 442 -15.14 -13.92 20.63
C THR A 442 -16.54 -13.33 20.77
N ARG A 443 -17.05 -13.23 22.00
CA ARG A 443 -18.35 -12.64 22.29
C ARG A 443 -18.44 -11.17 21.86
N TYR A 444 -17.36 -10.42 22.04
CA TYR A 444 -17.27 -9.03 21.64
C TYR A 444 -17.24 -8.87 20.11
N SER A 445 -16.53 -9.76 19.42
CA SER A 445 -16.40 -9.73 17.97
C SER A 445 -17.73 -9.94 17.23
N ARG A 446 -18.69 -10.68 17.80
CA ARG A 446 -20.03 -10.92 17.22
C ARG A 446 -20.93 -9.68 17.14
N GLY A 447 -20.59 -8.60 17.85
CA GLY A 447 -21.43 -7.40 17.93
C GLY A 447 -20.83 -6.16 17.27
N ALA A 448 -19.61 -6.26 16.74
CA ALA A 448 -18.90 -5.13 16.16
C ALA A 448 -18.99 -5.20 14.63
N SER A 449 -19.95 -4.46 14.04
CA SER A 449 -20.03 -4.30 12.59
C SER A 449 -18.71 -3.72 12.08
N SER A 450 -17.97 -4.51 11.32
CA SER A 450 -16.61 -4.18 10.92
C SER A 450 -16.29 -4.68 9.52
N ASP A 451 -16.15 -3.73 8.60
CA ASP A 451 -16.01 -3.83 7.13
C ASP A 451 -14.94 -4.78 6.55
N VAL A 452 -14.14 -5.49 7.35
CA VAL A 452 -13.04 -6.33 6.82
C VAL A 452 -13.02 -7.75 7.38
N ALA A 453 -13.45 -7.95 8.63
CA ALA A 453 -13.42 -9.25 9.30
C ALA A 453 -14.78 -9.98 9.26
N GLU A 454 -15.91 -9.26 9.20
CA GLU A 454 -17.22 -9.89 9.04
C GLU A 454 -17.44 -10.45 7.63
N ASP A 455 -16.97 -9.73 6.59
CA ASP A 455 -17.08 -10.21 5.19
C ASP A 455 -16.29 -11.51 4.95
N ALA A 456 -15.19 -11.71 5.67
CA ALA A 456 -14.37 -12.90 5.56
C ALA A 456 -14.76 -14.01 6.55
N GLY A 457 -15.37 -13.67 7.69
CA GLY A 457 -15.80 -14.64 8.72
C GLY A 457 -14.67 -15.41 9.40
N ILE A 458 -13.40 -15.03 9.19
CA ILE A 458 -12.23 -15.76 9.70
C ILE A 458 -11.84 -15.22 11.07
N TRP A 459 -12.04 -16.05 12.10
CA TRP A 459 -11.59 -15.80 13.46
C TRP A 459 -10.43 -16.74 13.81
N PRO A 460 -9.37 -16.26 14.50
CA PRO A 460 -8.21 -17.11 14.80
C PRO A 460 -8.59 -18.26 15.74
N PRO A 461 -7.98 -19.44 15.54
CA PRO A 461 -8.02 -20.52 16.52
C PRO A 461 -7.55 -20.07 17.90
N MET A 462 -7.98 -20.78 18.93
CA MET A 462 -7.66 -20.44 20.32
C MET A 462 -6.16 -20.46 20.59
N GLU A 463 -5.45 -21.39 19.96
CA GLU A 463 -4.01 -21.59 20.05
C GLU A 463 -3.24 -20.40 19.47
N VAL A 464 -3.75 -19.80 18.39
CA VAL A 464 -3.18 -18.58 17.79
C VAL A 464 -3.35 -17.41 18.75
N VAL A 465 -4.53 -17.26 19.35
CA VAL A 465 -4.78 -16.21 20.37
C VAL A 465 -3.89 -16.43 21.58
N GLN A 466 -3.76 -17.65 22.08
CA GLN A 466 -2.86 -17.99 23.20
C GLN A 466 -1.43 -17.54 22.92
N ARG A 467 -0.88 -17.87 21.75
CA ARG A 467 0.48 -17.47 21.37
C ARG A 467 0.62 -15.96 21.25
N VAL A 468 -0.36 -15.25 20.68
CA VAL A 468 -0.39 -13.77 20.65
C VAL A 468 -0.36 -13.18 22.07
N LEU A 469 -1.16 -13.72 22.99
CA LEU A 469 -1.18 -13.26 24.38
C LEU A 469 0.13 -13.58 25.09
N ALA A 470 0.73 -14.76 24.86
CA ALA A 470 2.00 -15.16 25.44
C ALA A 470 3.18 -14.27 24.98
N LYS A 471 3.13 -13.76 23.75
CA LYS A 471 4.10 -12.81 23.20
C LYS A 471 3.85 -11.35 23.63
N THR A 472 2.81 -11.08 24.43
CA THR A 472 2.46 -9.72 24.86
C THR A 472 3.11 -9.39 26.22
N PRO A 473 4.03 -8.41 26.32
CA PRO A 473 4.82 -8.15 27.53
C PRO A 473 4.04 -7.79 28.79
N VAL A 474 2.84 -7.22 28.65
CA VAL A 474 1.99 -6.86 29.80
C VAL A 474 1.26 -8.06 30.42
N LEU A 475 1.33 -9.22 29.77
CA LEU A 475 0.71 -10.48 30.17
C LEU A 475 1.79 -11.47 30.61
N VAL A 476 1.47 -12.28 31.62
CA VAL A 476 2.33 -13.36 32.10
C VAL A 476 1.55 -14.66 31.98
N CYS A 477 2.11 -15.62 31.24
CA CYS A 477 1.65 -16.99 31.19
C CYS A 477 2.29 -17.77 32.36
N GLN A 478 1.51 -18.29 33.31
CA GLN A 478 2.05 -18.98 34.49
C GLN A 478 2.28 -20.48 34.25
N GLN A 479 1.27 -21.19 33.75
CA GLN A 479 1.31 -22.64 33.48
C GLN A 479 0.46 -22.92 32.24
N GLY A 480 1.08 -23.38 31.15
CA GLY A 480 0.38 -23.76 29.91
C GLY A 480 -0.36 -22.60 29.22
N ASP A 481 -1.58 -22.35 29.67
CA ASP A 481 -2.61 -21.49 29.09
C ASP A 481 -3.28 -20.51 30.09
N ASP A 482 -2.80 -20.46 31.34
CA ASP A 482 -3.24 -19.49 32.35
C ASP A 482 -2.53 -18.14 32.23
N PHE A 483 -3.31 -17.07 32.01
CA PHE A 483 -2.81 -15.70 31.86
C PHE A 483 -3.18 -14.80 33.04
N ARG A 484 -2.26 -13.91 33.41
CA ARG A 484 -2.49 -12.78 34.32
C ARG A 484 -1.80 -11.50 33.85
N LEU A 485 -2.17 -10.36 34.41
CA LEU A 485 -1.42 -9.12 34.20
C LEU A 485 -0.08 -9.16 34.95
N ALA A 486 0.99 -8.70 34.29
CA ALA A 486 2.28 -8.51 34.94
C ALA A 486 2.19 -7.51 36.10
N ASN A 487 1.46 -6.40 35.88
CA ASN A 487 1.24 -5.33 36.85
C ASN A 487 -0.27 -5.08 37.04
N PRO A 488 -0.96 -5.83 37.91
CA PRO A 488 -2.42 -5.74 38.09
C PRO A 488 -2.90 -4.42 38.70
N GLY A 489 -2.02 -3.61 39.29
CA GLY A 489 -2.36 -2.34 39.97
C GLY A 489 -2.19 -1.07 39.15
N ALA A 490 -1.79 -1.15 37.87
CA ALA A 490 -1.59 0.04 37.05
C ALA A 490 -2.95 0.74 36.78
N PRO A 491 -3.12 2.04 37.14
CA PRO A 491 -4.35 2.76 36.87
C PRO A 491 -4.57 2.84 35.36
N ARG A 492 -5.74 2.40 34.89
CA ARG A 492 -6.13 2.54 33.48
C ARG A 492 -6.93 3.82 33.29
N GLU A 493 -6.33 4.77 32.60
CA GLU A 493 -7.02 5.96 32.10
C GLU A 493 -7.96 5.55 30.97
N GLY A 494 -9.27 5.58 31.24
CA GLY A 494 -10.29 5.27 30.24
C GLY A 494 -11.66 5.74 30.71
N LYS A 495 -12.48 6.24 29.77
CA LYS A 495 -13.86 6.61 30.07
C LYS A 495 -14.64 5.38 30.55
N LYS A 496 -15.30 5.49 31.71
CA LYS A 496 -16.21 4.46 32.22
C LYS A 496 -17.39 4.29 31.26
N GLY A 497 -17.39 3.22 30.47
CA GLY A 497 -18.52 2.85 29.60
C GLY A 497 -19.59 2.06 30.36
N VAL A 498 -20.73 1.80 29.69
CA VAL A 498 -21.88 1.05 30.26
C VAL A 498 -21.47 -0.32 30.80
N ALA A 499 -20.59 -1.04 30.08
CA ALA A 499 -20.08 -2.33 30.53
C ALA A 499 -19.33 -2.24 31.87
N GLN A 500 -18.58 -1.15 32.09
CA GLN A 500 -17.88 -0.94 33.36
C GLN A 500 -18.87 -0.65 34.48
N SER A 501 -19.92 0.15 34.24
CA SER A 501 -20.98 0.37 35.22
C SER A 501 -21.68 -0.92 35.63
N ILE A 502 -21.93 -1.83 34.68
CA ILE A 502 -22.47 -3.17 34.98
C ILE A 502 -21.50 -3.96 35.84
N VAL A 503 -20.20 -3.94 35.53
CA VAL A 503 -19.17 -4.64 36.32
C VAL A 503 -19.09 -4.09 37.74
N GLU A 504 -19.13 -2.77 37.95
CA GLU A 504 -19.12 -2.18 39.29
C GLU A 504 -20.37 -2.57 40.10
N GLU A 505 -21.55 -2.55 39.47
CA GLU A 505 -22.78 -3.00 40.13
C GLU A 505 -22.72 -4.50 40.48
N LEU A 506 -22.15 -5.33 39.61
CA LEU A 506 -21.94 -6.74 39.90
C LEU A 506 -20.95 -6.94 41.05
N LYS A 507 -19.87 -6.15 41.14
CA LYS A 507 -18.89 -6.22 42.25
C LYS A 507 -19.57 -6.00 43.59
N LEU A 508 -20.48 -5.02 43.69
CA LEU A 508 -21.27 -4.75 44.90
C LEU A 508 -22.16 -5.93 45.31
N ARG A 509 -22.55 -6.78 44.36
CA ARG A 509 -23.44 -7.95 44.55
C ARG A 509 -22.71 -9.28 44.62
N GLY A 510 -21.39 -9.26 44.87
CA GLY A 510 -20.58 -10.48 44.96
C GLY A 510 -20.22 -11.12 43.61
N GLY A 511 -20.35 -10.37 42.51
CA GLY A 511 -19.93 -10.75 41.16
C GLY A 511 -21.03 -11.34 40.26
N LEU A 512 -22.28 -11.41 40.73
CA LEU A 512 -23.39 -12.04 40.00
C LEU A 512 -24.74 -11.36 40.29
N ALA A 513 -25.55 -11.18 39.25
CA ALA A 513 -26.91 -10.67 39.37
C ALA A 513 -27.82 -11.08 38.20
N SER A 514 -29.12 -11.07 38.45
CA SER A 514 -30.14 -11.20 37.41
C SER A 514 -30.25 -9.92 36.56
N ARG A 515 -30.78 -10.06 35.35
CA ARG A 515 -31.03 -8.94 34.43
C ARG A 515 -31.96 -7.91 35.04
N SER A 516 -32.98 -8.34 35.77
CA SER A 516 -33.96 -7.46 36.43
C SER A 516 -33.29 -6.60 37.50
N GLU A 517 -32.43 -7.19 38.34
CA GLU A 517 -31.66 -6.44 39.34
C GLU A 517 -30.75 -5.40 38.70
N LEU A 518 -30.01 -5.79 37.66
CA LEU A 518 -29.13 -4.87 36.94
C LEU A 518 -29.93 -3.76 36.24
N HIS A 519 -31.07 -4.09 35.63
CA HIS A 519 -31.94 -3.12 34.98
C HIS A 519 -32.51 -2.12 35.99
N GLN A 520 -32.98 -2.60 37.15
CA GLN A 520 -33.49 -1.72 38.20
C GLN A 520 -32.41 -0.76 38.70
N SER A 521 -31.21 -1.26 39.01
CA SER A 521 -30.13 -0.39 39.51
C SER A 521 -29.63 0.58 38.44
N LEU A 522 -29.36 0.09 37.23
CA LEU A 522 -28.63 0.85 36.23
C LEU A 522 -29.55 1.67 35.32
N VAL A 523 -30.65 1.10 34.84
CA VAL A 523 -31.57 1.78 33.90
C VAL A 523 -32.58 2.63 34.65
N VAL A 524 -33.24 2.06 35.67
CA VAL A 524 -34.31 2.77 36.39
C VAL A 524 -33.73 3.78 37.38
N ASN A 525 -32.81 3.37 38.25
CA ASN A 525 -32.32 4.27 39.30
C ASN A 525 -31.24 5.25 38.80
N LEU A 526 -30.37 4.83 37.87
CA LEU A 526 -29.26 5.65 37.35
C LEU A 526 -29.49 6.22 35.94
N GLY A 527 -30.62 5.91 35.31
CA GLY A 527 -31.00 6.49 34.01
C GLY A 527 -30.15 6.03 32.81
N LEU A 528 -29.46 4.88 32.90
CA LEU A 528 -28.71 4.35 31.74
C LEU A 528 -29.66 3.97 30.60
N ASN A 529 -29.23 4.24 29.36
CA ASN A 529 -29.99 3.87 28.18
C ASN A 529 -30.20 2.33 28.09
N ALA A 530 -31.47 1.90 28.02
CA ALA A 530 -31.85 0.49 28.01
C ALA A 530 -31.31 -0.32 26.81
N ILE A 531 -31.12 0.35 25.66
CA ILE A 531 -30.53 -0.27 24.46
C ILE A 531 -29.05 -0.52 24.71
N SER A 532 -28.31 0.51 25.13
CA SER A 532 -26.87 0.39 25.45
C SER A 532 -26.62 -0.63 26.55
N PHE A 533 -27.49 -0.71 27.56
CA PHE A 533 -27.47 -1.74 28.59
C PHE A 533 -27.64 -3.15 28.00
N SER A 534 -28.62 -3.33 27.13
CA SER A 534 -28.90 -4.62 26.49
C SER A 534 -27.76 -5.08 25.59
N VAL A 535 -27.19 -4.17 24.81
CA VAL A 535 -26.01 -4.43 23.96
C VAL A 535 -24.79 -4.78 24.83
N ALA A 536 -24.56 -4.03 25.91
CA ALA A 536 -23.45 -4.33 26.82
C ALA A 536 -23.61 -5.71 27.48
N LEU A 537 -24.81 -6.11 27.91
CA LEU A 537 -25.05 -7.44 28.43
C LEU A 537 -24.83 -8.55 27.38
N ALA A 538 -25.15 -8.29 26.13
CA ALA A 538 -25.04 -9.25 25.04
C ALA A 538 -23.61 -9.43 24.54
N CYS A 539 -22.85 -8.33 24.42
CA CYS A 539 -21.57 -8.30 23.69
C CYS A 539 -20.36 -8.00 24.57
N SER A 540 -20.52 -7.61 25.84
CA SER A 540 -19.36 -7.25 26.67
C SER A 540 -18.44 -8.47 26.92
N PRO A 541 -17.11 -8.33 26.69
CA PRO A 541 -16.15 -9.39 26.97
C PRO A 541 -16.00 -9.63 28.48
N LEU A 542 -16.30 -8.62 29.31
CA LEU A 542 -16.18 -8.66 30.77
C LEU A 542 -17.24 -9.52 31.45
N LEU A 543 -18.33 -9.82 30.73
CA LEU A 543 -19.50 -10.48 31.27
C LEU A 543 -19.64 -11.88 30.68
N ARG A 544 -20.16 -12.80 31.50
CA ARG A 544 -20.64 -14.10 31.05
C ARG A 544 -22.06 -14.33 31.53
N GLN A 545 -22.86 -14.98 30.70
CA GLN A 545 -24.17 -15.45 31.11
C GLN A 545 -24.00 -16.83 31.74
N VAL A 546 -24.39 -16.97 33.00
CA VAL A 546 -24.24 -18.22 33.75
C VAL A 546 -25.54 -19.02 33.78
N ASP A 547 -26.68 -18.35 33.59
CA ASP A 547 -28.01 -18.95 33.47
C ASP A 547 -28.94 -17.99 32.70
N ARG A 548 -30.17 -18.40 32.41
CA ARG A 548 -31.18 -17.57 31.72
C ARG A 548 -31.43 -16.27 32.47
N GLY A 549 -30.96 -15.16 31.89
CA GLY A 549 -31.13 -13.83 32.49
C GLY A 549 -30.23 -13.58 33.70
N ILE A 550 -29.21 -14.40 33.96
CA ILE A 550 -28.25 -14.22 35.05
C ILE A 550 -26.87 -13.98 34.47
N PHE A 551 -26.24 -12.90 34.91
CA PHE A 551 -24.95 -12.44 34.43
C PHE A 551 -23.93 -12.38 35.56
N ALA A 552 -22.70 -12.76 35.25
CA ALA A 552 -21.58 -12.72 36.18
C ALA A 552 -20.37 -12.03 35.54
N ILE A 553 -19.48 -11.52 36.39
CA ILE A 553 -18.17 -11.03 35.97
C ILE A 553 -17.33 -12.23 35.54
N ARG A 554 -16.68 -12.12 34.39
CA ARG A 554 -15.75 -13.14 33.90
C ARG A 554 -14.53 -13.21 34.83
N GLY A 555 -14.12 -14.42 35.20
CA GLY A 555 -13.01 -14.62 36.15
C GLY A 555 -13.35 -14.40 37.61
N TRP A 556 -14.63 -14.28 37.96
CA TRP A 556 -15.10 -14.30 39.35
C TRP A 556 -15.69 -15.68 39.71
N PRO A 557 -15.46 -16.16 40.95
CA PRO A 557 -16.08 -17.38 41.44
C PRO A 557 -17.60 -17.19 41.55
N ILE A 558 -18.36 -18.25 41.23
CA ILE A 558 -19.81 -18.23 41.39
C ILE A 558 -20.15 -18.64 42.82
N ASN A 559 -20.72 -17.71 43.59
CA ASN A 559 -21.28 -18.05 44.89
C ASN A 559 -22.64 -18.73 44.70
N ALA A 560 -22.77 -19.98 45.15
CA ALA A 560 -23.98 -20.79 44.99
C ALA A 560 -25.22 -20.16 45.65
N ALA A 561 -25.10 -19.62 46.87
CA ALA A 561 -26.22 -18.97 47.55
C ALA A 561 -26.72 -17.74 46.77
N ARG A 562 -25.79 -16.95 46.23
CA ARG A 562 -26.12 -15.78 45.41
C ARG A 562 -26.75 -16.16 44.07
N LEU A 563 -26.30 -17.27 43.47
CA LEU A 563 -26.91 -17.80 42.24
C LEU A 563 -28.36 -18.21 42.49
N THR A 564 -28.64 -18.95 43.58
CA THR A 564 -30.00 -19.35 43.94
C THR A 564 -30.91 -18.15 44.19
N GLU A 565 -30.41 -17.13 44.89
CA GLU A 565 -31.14 -15.87 45.11
C GLU A 565 -31.43 -15.14 43.79
N ALA A 566 -30.44 -15.05 42.89
CA ALA A 566 -30.62 -14.42 41.58
C ALA A 566 -31.63 -15.20 40.72
N GLN A 567 -31.59 -16.54 40.75
CA GLN A 567 -32.57 -17.41 40.06
C GLN A 567 -34.00 -17.16 40.56
N GLY A 568 -34.20 -17.00 41.87
CA GLY A 568 -35.51 -16.63 42.43
C GLY A 568 -36.04 -15.26 41.98
N ARG A 569 -35.15 -14.37 41.52
CA ARG A 569 -35.48 -13.04 40.97
C ARG A 569 -35.69 -13.03 39.46
N VAL A 570 -35.33 -14.10 38.76
CA VAL A 570 -35.61 -14.25 37.34
C VAL A 570 -37.09 -14.56 37.16
N GLY A 571 -37.87 -13.53 36.77
CA GLY A 571 -39.30 -13.66 36.45
C GLY A 571 -40.27 -13.05 37.47
N THR A 572 -39.81 -12.60 38.64
CA THR A 572 -40.68 -12.15 39.76
C THR A 572 -40.81 -10.64 39.91
N SER A 573 -40.22 -9.83 39.04
CA SER A 573 -40.30 -8.36 39.12
C SER A 573 -41.57 -7.83 38.43
N SER A 574 -42.60 -7.56 39.22
CA SER A 574 -43.83 -6.82 38.86
C SER A 574 -43.52 -5.34 38.61
N GLY A 575 -42.90 -5.04 37.46
CA GLY A 575 -42.76 -3.68 36.91
C GLY A 575 -43.37 -3.62 35.50
N PRO A 576 -43.66 -2.42 34.95
CA PRO A 576 -44.48 -2.25 33.73
C PRO A 576 -43.81 -2.74 32.43
N LEU A 577 -42.64 -3.37 32.51
CA LEU A 577 -42.12 -4.22 31.44
C LEU A 577 -42.75 -5.59 31.60
N VAL A 578 -43.95 -5.75 31.04
CA VAL A 578 -44.64 -7.03 30.85
C VAL A 578 -43.60 -8.09 30.47
N ASN A 579 -43.44 -9.10 31.31
CA ASN A 579 -42.63 -10.28 30.99
C ASN A 579 -43.33 -11.00 29.83
N HIS A 580 -43.07 -10.59 28.59
CA HIS A 580 -43.57 -11.21 27.35
C HIS A 580 -42.97 -12.61 27.10
N ARG A 581 -42.66 -13.37 28.16
CA ARG A 581 -42.19 -14.77 28.13
C ARG A 581 -42.63 -15.56 29.35
N GLU A 582 -43.71 -15.15 30.02
CA GLU A 582 -44.38 -16.03 30.97
C GLU A 582 -45.01 -17.18 30.19
N VAL A 583 -44.59 -18.40 30.52
CA VAL A 583 -45.16 -19.63 29.98
C VAL A 583 -46.08 -20.20 31.05
N SER A 584 -47.37 -20.22 30.77
CA SER A 584 -48.37 -20.90 31.57
C SER A 584 -48.60 -22.31 31.02
N VAL A 585 -48.78 -23.27 31.91
CA VAL A 585 -49.08 -24.66 31.56
C VAL A 585 -50.34 -25.04 32.31
N SER A 586 -51.40 -25.37 31.58
CA SER A 586 -52.67 -25.81 32.18
C SER A 586 -52.60 -27.27 32.62
N SER A 587 -53.55 -27.69 33.47
CA SER A 587 -53.73 -29.10 33.84
C SER A 587 -54.11 -30.00 32.64
N SER A 588 -54.69 -29.42 31.58
CA SER A 588 -54.97 -30.11 30.30
C SER A 588 -53.73 -30.30 29.41
N GLY A 589 -52.58 -29.73 29.80
CA GLY A 589 -51.33 -29.80 29.03
C GLY A 589 -51.21 -28.73 27.94
N ASP A 590 -52.06 -27.69 27.99
CA ASP A 590 -51.95 -26.54 27.10
C ASP A 590 -50.85 -25.61 27.60
N VAL A 591 -49.93 -25.28 26.71
CA VAL A 591 -48.76 -24.45 26.99
C VAL A 591 -48.98 -23.12 26.29
N SER A 592 -49.13 -22.04 27.06
CA SER A 592 -49.40 -20.71 26.52
C SER A 592 -48.28 -19.73 26.81
N TRP A 593 -47.94 -18.90 25.83
CA TRP A 593 -47.00 -17.80 26.00
C TRP A 593 -47.37 -16.62 25.10
N VAL A 594 -46.96 -15.43 25.51
CA VAL A 594 -47.11 -14.20 24.73
C VAL A 594 -45.78 -13.88 24.06
N ASN A 595 -45.81 -13.27 22.88
CA ASN A 595 -44.64 -12.74 22.21
C ASN A 595 -45.01 -11.49 21.38
N THR A 596 -44.00 -10.80 20.85
CA THR A 596 -44.19 -9.61 20.01
C THR A 596 -43.50 -9.83 18.67
N VAL A 597 -44.15 -9.44 17.58
CA VAL A 597 -43.56 -9.52 16.24
C VAL A 597 -42.41 -8.53 16.14
N SER A 598 -41.18 -9.04 16.04
CA SER A 598 -39.99 -8.19 15.83
C SER A 598 -39.71 -7.97 14.33
N LYS A 599 -38.97 -6.92 13.99
CA LYS A 599 -38.51 -6.70 12.60
C LYS A 599 -37.70 -7.89 12.05
N SER A 600 -36.88 -8.54 12.88
CA SER A 600 -36.11 -9.72 12.45
C SER A 600 -37.00 -10.95 12.26
N SER A 601 -38.06 -11.08 13.06
CA SER A 601 -39.06 -12.15 12.91
C SER A 601 -39.81 -12.04 11.60
N LEU A 602 -40.12 -10.82 11.14
CA LEU A 602 -40.72 -10.58 9.82
C LEU A 602 -39.77 -10.94 8.67
N SER A 603 -38.48 -10.61 8.82
CA SER A 603 -37.47 -10.97 7.80
C SER A 603 -37.22 -12.46 7.71
N ASN A 604 -37.19 -13.16 8.85
CA ASN A 604 -36.77 -14.56 8.91
C ASN A 604 -37.94 -15.55 8.97
N LEU A 605 -39.16 -15.06 9.16
CA LEU A 605 -40.43 -15.82 9.13
C LEU A 605 -40.54 -16.95 10.17
N TYR A 606 -39.79 -16.85 11.26
CA TYR A 606 -39.89 -17.74 12.42
C TYR A 606 -39.98 -16.96 13.73
N ALA A 607 -40.61 -17.58 14.73
CA ALA A 607 -40.68 -17.05 16.09
C ALA A 607 -39.86 -17.92 17.05
N GLY A 608 -39.16 -17.29 17.99
CA GLY A 608 -38.52 -18.02 19.08
C GLY A 608 -39.56 -18.53 20.08
N VAL A 609 -39.45 -19.79 20.46
CA VAL A 609 -40.25 -20.43 21.51
C VAL A 609 -39.49 -20.33 22.83
N PRO A 610 -40.12 -19.86 23.93
CA PRO A 610 -39.47 -19.84 25.23
C PRO A 610 -39.04 -21.26 25.65
N ALA A 611 -37.82 -21.41 26.19
CA ALA A 611 -37.29 -22.72 26.60
C ALA A 611 -38.23 -23.50 27.55
N LYS A 612 -38.98 -22.79 28.42
CA LYS A 612 -39.97 -23.40 29.31
C LYS A 612 -41.16 -23.99 28.55
N ALA A 613 -41.58 -23.39 27.44
CA ALA A 613 -42.63 -23.94 26.59
C ALA A 613 -42.13 -25.18 25.83
N PHE A 614 -40.88 -25.13 25.34
CA PHE A 614 -40.25 -26.26 24.67
C PHE A 614 -40.14 -27.51 25.57
N LEU A 615 -39.89 -27.35 26.88
CA LEU A 615 -39.88 -28.49 27.82
C LEU A 615 -41.22 -29.28 27.87
N HIS A 616 -42.32 -28.65 27.47
CA HIS A 616 -43.66 -29.24 27.49
C HIS A 616 -44.20 -29.53 26.09
N LEU A 617 -43.47 -29.17 25.03
CA LEU A 617 -43.85 -29.32 23.64
C LEU A 617 -42.80 -30.16 22.91
N GLY A 618 -43.19 -31.27 22.28
CA GLY A 618 -42.27 -32.06 21.48
C GLY A 618 -42.04 -31.44 20.09
N GLU A 619 -40.88 -31.65 19.50
CA GLU A 619 -40.63 -31.26 18.11
C GLU A 619 -41.67 -31.88 17.15
N GLY A 620 -41.86 -31.22 16.00
CA GLY A 620 -42.78 -31.64 14.96
C GLY A 620 -43.88 -30.61 14.68
N ASP A 621 -44.90 -31.06 13.97
CA ASP A 621 -45.92 -30.18 13.40
C ASP A 621 -47.12 -30.00 14.32
N TYR A 622 -47.65 -28.78 14.35
CA TYR A 622 -48.82 -28.36 15.10
C TYR A 622 -49.84 -27.72 14.16
N ASP A 623 -51.07 -28.21 14.16
CA ASP A 623 -52.16 -27.65 13.37
C ASP A 623 -52.74 -26.41 14.07
N ALA A 624 -52.67 -25.26 13.41
CA ALA A 624 -53.25 -24.00 13.85
C ALA A 624 -54.35 -23.54 12.89
N GLY A 625 -55.51 -24.20 12.96
CA GLY A 625 -56.67 -23.84 12.16
C GLY A 625 -56.46 -24.05 10.65
N GLY A 626 -55.78 -25.14 10.27
CA GLY A 626 -55.46 -25.46 8.87
C GLY A 626 -54.11 -24.94 8.39
N ILE A 627 -53.38 -24.18 9.23
CA ILE A 627 -52.00 -23.77 8.97
C ILE A 627 -51.05 -24.58 9.83
N MET A 628 -50.10 -25.27 9.19
CA MET A 628 -49.12 -26.09 9.89
C MET A 628 -47.98 -25.22 10.45
N LEU A 629 -47.75 -25.34 11.75
CA LEU A 629 -46.65 -24.71 12.48
C LEU A 629 -45.64 -25.78 12.91
N THR A 630 -44.41 -25.71 12.38
CA THR A 630 -43.37 -26.70 12.70
C THR A 630 -42.49 -26.20 13.83
N LEU A 631 -42.45 -26.92 14.95
CA LEU A 631 -41.54 -26.67 16.06
C LEU A 631 -40.22 -27.42 15.82
N THR A 632 -39.12 -26.66 15.65
CA THR A 632 -37.75 -27.16 15.49
C THR A 632 -36.86 -26.51 16.54
N GLU A 633 -36.26 -27.30 17.44
CA GLU A 633 -35.49 -26.78 18.57
C GLU A 633 -36.24 -25.65 19.31
N THR A 634 -35.67 -24.45 19.36
CA THR A 634 -36.24 -23.28 20.04
C THR A 634 -37.04 -22.36 19.12
N ARG A 635 -37.45 -22.83 17.93
CA ARG A 635 -38.10 -22.01 16.90
C ARG A 635 -39.38 -22.66 16.38
N MET A 636 -40.39 -21.85 16.14
CA MET A 636 -41.62 -22.28 15.48
C MET A 636 -41.72 -21.60 14.11
N VAL A 637 -41.57 -22.40 13.06
CA VAL A 637 -41.62 -22.01 11.66
C VAL A 637 -43.08 -21.90 11.21
N GLY A 638 -43.38 -20.91 10.37
CA GLY A 638 -44.75 -20.64 9.92
C GLY A 638 -45.56 -19.75 10.88
N LEU A 639 -45.17 -19.68 12.16
CA LEU A 639 -45.91 -18.92 13.17
C LEU A 639 -45.98 -17.42 12.84
N ILE A 640 -44.88 -16.80 12.41
CA ILE A 640 -44.89 -15.37 12.05
C ILE A 640 -45.74 -15.11 10.80
N LYS A 641 -45.69 -16.01 9.80
CA LYS A 641 -46.56 -15.89 8.62
C LYS A 641 -48.04 -15.93 9.02
N TYR A 642 -48.38 -16.83 9.95
CA TYR A 642 -49.75 -16.94 10.44
C TYR A 642 -50.18 -15.69 11.21
N VAL A 643 -49.34 -15.18 12.12
CA VAL A 643 -49.60 -13.91 12.85
C VAL A 643 -49.78 -12.74 11.88
N VAL A 644 -48.99 -12.65 10.80
CA VAL A 644 -49.15 -11.61 9.77
C VAL A 644 -50.46 -11.77 9.00
N SER A 645 -50.87 -13.00 8.68
CA SER A 645 -52.19 -13.24 8.04
C SER A 645 -53.38 -12.87 8.92
N LEU A 646 -53.18 -12.80 10.24
CA LEU A 646 -54.15 -12.31 11.22
C LEU A 646 -54.04 -10.78 11.46
N GLY A 647 -53.33 -10.05 10.59
CA GLY A 647 -53.18 -8.59 10.68
C GLY A 647 -52.00 -8.11 11.54
N GLY A 648 -51.11 -9.01 11.97
CA GLY A 648 -49.94 -8.64 12.79
C GLY A 648 -48.87 -7.86 12.00
N THR A 649 -48.36 -6.79 12.60
CA THR A 649 -47.23 -5.99 12.09
C THR A 649 -46.09 -5.92 13.12
N ALA A 650 -44.97 -5.28 12.78
CA ALA A 650 -43.85 -5.12 13.72
C ALA A 650 -44.32 -4.36 14.98
N GLY A 651 -44.16 -4.97 16.15
CA GLY A 651 -44.65 -4.44 17.42
C GLY A 651 -45.99 -5.04 17.88
N THR A 652 -46.71 -5.76 17.02
CA THR A 652 -47.95 -6.45 17.41
C THR A 652 -47.65 -7.57 18.40
N ALA A 653 -48.40 -7.59 19.51
CA ALA A 653 -48.36 -8.68 20.48
C ALA A 653 -49.30 -9.81 20.03
N TYR A 654 -48.87 -11.05 20.24
CA TYR A 654 -49.67 -12.24 19.97
C TYR A 654 -49.45 -13.28 21.07
N LYS A 655 -50.48 -14.08 21.32
CA LYS A 655 -50.46 -15.20 22.26
C LYS A 655 -50.52 -16.51 21.46
N VAL A 656 -49.70 -17.47 21.85
CA VAL A 656 -49.72 -18.82 21.30
C VAL A 656 -50.08 -19.77 22.42
N THR A 657 -51.03 -20.66 22.16
CA THR A 657 -51.40 -21.77 23.03
C THR A 657 -51.25 -23.06 22.24
N ALA A 658 -50.30 -23.91 22.63
CA ALA A 658 -50.04 -25.18 21.94
C ALA A 658 -50.14 -26.36 22.90
N ASN A 659 -50.60 -27.51 22.40
CA ASN A 659 -50.72 -28.72 23.19
C ASN A 659 -49.92 -29.85 22.54
N GLY A 660 -48.89 -30.34 23.25
CA GLY A 660 -47.99 -31.38 22.76
C GLY A 660 -48.67 -32.73 22.50
N ARG A 661 -49.78 -33.02 23.19
CA ARG A 661 -50.50 -34.31 23.05
C ARG A 661 -51.45 -34.29 21.86
N THR A 662 -52.20 -33.22 21.68
CA THR A 662 -53.18 -33.11 20.59
C THR A 662 -52.57 -32.59 19.30
N ARG A 663 -51.33 -32.09 19.32
CA ARG A 663 -50.64 -31.46 18.18
C ARG A 663 -51.46 -30.32 17.56
N ARG A 664 -52.20 -29.60 18.41
CA ARG A 664 -52.95 -28.39 18.01
C ARG A 664 -52.30 -27.15 18.61
N ALA A 665 -52.39 -26.05 17.87
CA ALA A 665 -52.00 -24.73 18.33
C ALA A 665 -53.10 -23.71 18.03
N LEU A 666 -53.21 -22.70 18.89
CA LEU A 666 -54.08 -21.55 18.73
C LEU A 666 -53.20 -20.30 18.80
N VAL A 667 -53.41 -19.36 17.89
CA VAL A 667 -52.67 -18.10 17.83
C VAL A 667 -53.65 -16.95 17.83
N GLU A 668 -53.51 -16.05 18.80
CA GLU A 668 -54.39 -14.91 19.02
C GLU A 668 -53.57 -13.62 18.90
N VAL A 669 -53.97 -12.70 18.02
CA VAL A 669 -53.36 -11.37 17.94
C VAL A 669 -54.01 -10.47 18.99
N MET A 670 -53.21 -9.93 19.91
CA MET A 670 -53.70 -9.11 21.00
C MET A 670 -53.74 -7.64 20.57
N GLY A 671 -54.94 -7.05 20.52
CA GLY A 671 -55.14 -5.62 20.23
C GLY A 671 -55.71 -5.27 18.85
N ALA A 672 -56.21 -6.26 18.08
CA ALA A 672 -57.13 -5.96 16.99
C ALA A 672 -58.53 -5.74 17.61
N THR A 673 -58.96 -4.49 17.74
CA THR A 673 -60.36 -4.16 17.99
C THR A 673 -61.17 -4.65 16.79
N GLU A 674 -62.13 -5.54 17.02
CA GLU A 674 -63.19 -5.82 16.06
C GLU A 674 -63.99 -4.52 15.89
N ASP A 675 -63.77 -3.79 14.80
CA ASP A 675 -64.70 -2.75 14.39
C ASP A 675 -65.98 -3.44 13.88
N GLU A 676 -67.07 -3.06 14.55
CA GLU A 676 -68.45 -3.41 14.31
C GLU A 676 -68.83 -3.23 12.82
N PHE A 677 -69.14 -4.33 12.13
CA PHE A 677 -70.06 -4.27 11.00
C PHE A 677 -71.48 -4.35 11.56
N GLU A 678 -72.06 -3.19 11.88
CA GLU A 678 -73.51 -3.04 11.98
C GLU A 678 -74.13 -3.18 10.57
N GLU A 679 -74.91 -4.23 10.39
CA GLU A 679 -75.99 -4.27 9.40
C GLU A 679 -77.08 -3.27 9.81
N GLY A 680 -77.46 -2.32 8.94
CA GLY A 680 -78.64 -1.49 9.19
C GLY A 680 -78.85 -0.28 8.28
N ASN A 681 -79.59 -0.50 7.18
CA ASN A 681 -80.24 0.44 6.23
C ASN A 681 -79.40 1.17 5.17
#